data_AF-A0A067PGC3-F1
#
_entry.id   AF-A0A067PGC3-F1
#
_cell.length_a   1.000
_cell.length_b   1.000
_cell.length_c   1.000
_cell.angle_alpha   90.00
_cell.angle_beta   90.00
_cell.angle_gamma   90.00
#
_symmetry.space_group_name_H-M   'P 1'
#
loop_
_entity.id
_entity.type
_entity.pdbx_description
1 polymer ?
#
loop_
_entity_poly.entity_id
_entity_poly.type
_entity_poly.pdbx_seq_one_letter_code
_entity_poly.pdbx_strand_id
1 'polypeptide(L)'
;MPSQHHHRRIHHDSSTAKSNLLGSMTSHLKKAKLVSTHGAKSGPVEFTQRKDKAGLLVTEELDKAIERCKATVEAIAAECRRRNRRFRDIEFDLDNNQWFCLHGLINNSTDISPEDTRRVPQIFNDPQFYIDGASTGDIVQGSLGDCWFLSALAIVTTMEGLIEKICVARDEKVGVYGFIFYRDAGWQEVIIDDLLCLSVPQYEKLDGSAKNLYKQDKDVYNETARKGSKSLYFAKSGTENETWVPLLEKAYAKLHGDYAALHGGYTCEALEDLTGGVSSDIPVKDILDEDQFWNTELRRVNSDRLFGCSLSGGNYDVDGLVTSHEYSIIAAIECKGKRFLKIRNPWGRKEWTGRWSDGSKEWTPEWLQALPALGHSFGDDGAFLMEYKDFLSTWDTIARTVLFDSTWTMSSQWLNVTSRTFPCAWSFGDVSFTFSIPKASPTVIVLAKLNDRHFQDVTSCYHWFVDFRLFKKGEKEHIGTSAHGYYYRRSVNLEIDLDAGDYVVHVRLDRATRDNRPKTWPQEASTTWDVRKLSRKMTEMTTSATIAANFDPSNQADFLPLQSDPFTGQDISEIEAFATVATPAVSTEAGVAETKPKAKKTKSGKKAGKVKGGKDGETKPEVDDEGAAEGDEGGEDESKEDHDVEKGDEEEEDNNEDSDGEEESSESVAVHNGFYCDGCRMDPIKGPRFHCLDSACNDNFDLCEKCADENKHDADSKHEADHKMLRINAPDDEDKYGLKDKIEGNENKITLGLRVYTKRDSPATVKGQLRHGTLLRWTKKQKDEKVGDNAPVTVTE
;
A
#
# COMPACT_ATOMS: atom_id res chain seq x y z
N MET A 1 -45.16 44.13 -32.36
CA MET A 1 -45.58 45.54 -32.16
C MET A 1 -46.41 45.65 -30.88
N PRO A 2 -46.54 46.84 -30.25
CA PRO A 2 -46.48 46.93 -28.78
C PRO A 2 -47.65 47.66 -28.08
N SER A 3 -47.70 47.53 -26.75
CA SER A 3 -48.26 48.52 -25.79
C SER A 3 -47.54 48.27 -24.45
N GLN A 4 -46.66 49.11 -23.89
CA GLN A 4 -46.61 50.55 -23.58
C GLN A 4 -47.48 51.03 -22.40
N HIS A 5 -46.79 51.79 -21.51
CA HIS A 5 -47.26 52.69 -20.45
C HIS A 5 -47.74 52.05 -19.12
N HIS A 6 -47.50 52.64 -17.93
CA HIS A 6 -47.05 54.02 -17.61
C HIS A 6 -45.97 54.12 -16.51
N HIS A 7 -45.18 55.19 -16.55
CA HIS A 7 -44.42 55.73 -15.41
C HIS A 7 -45.32 56.46 -14.40
N ARG A 8 -44.95 56.45 -13.11
CA ARG A 8 -44.67 57.70 -12.37
C ARG A 8 -43.79 57.44 -11.13
N ARG A 9 -43.18 58.52 -10.62
CA ARG A 9 -42.04 58.54 -9.68
C ARG A 9 -42.23 59.72 -8.72
N ILE A 10 -41.51 59.68 -7.59
CA ILE A 10 -41.20 60.81 -6.67
C ILE A 10 -42.27 61.16 -5.62
N HIS A 11 -41.91 60.97 -4.34
CA HIS A 11 -41.75 62.11 -3.43
C HIS A 11 -40.50 61.90 -2.55
N HIS A 12 -39.77 62.98 -2.31
CA HIS A 12 -38.61 63.07 -1.42
C HIS A 12 -39.05 63.66 -0.07
N ASP A 13 -38.43 63.24 1.03
CA ASP A 13 -38.00 64.20 2.07
C ASP A 13 -36.83 63.66 2.92
N SER A 14 -36.29 64.48 3.83
CA SER A 14 -34.85 64.80 3.78
C SER A 14 -34.11 64.92 5.13
N SER A 15 -32.76 64.89 5.08
CA SER A 15 -31.79 65.17 6.18
C SER A 15 -31.74 64.14 7.35
N THR A 16 -30.63 63.91 8.07
CA THR A 16 -29.46 64.76 8.40
C THR A 16 -28.18 63.93 8.74
N ALA A 17 -26.98 64.51 8.54
CA ALA A 17 -25.63 64.19 9.11
C ALA A 17 -25.13 62.70 9.21
N LYS A 18 -24.10 62.25 8.48
CA LYS A 18 -22.63 62.49 8.66
C LYS A 18 -22.01 62.10 10.02
N SER A 19 -21.28 60.97 10.08
CA SER A 19 -19.79 60.91 10.25
C SER A 19 -19.24 59.48 10.43
N ASN A 20 -18.09 59.18 9.81
CA ASN A 20 -17.35 57.90 9.94
C ASN A 20 -16.58 57.80 11.27
N LEU A 21 -16.20 56.58 11.73
CA LEU A 21 -14.81 56.07 11.61
C LEU A 21 -14.60 54.64 12.17
N LEU A 22 -13.46 54.03 11.78
CA LEU A 22 -12.95 52.71 12.20
C LEU A 22 -12.17 52.74 13.53
N GLY A 23 -12.00 51.57 14.16
CA GLY A 23 -10.99 51.27 15.19
C GLY A 23 -11.36 49.98 15.95
N SER A 24 -10.77 48.81 15.68
CA SER A 24 -9.38 48.35 15.92
C SER A 24 -9.13 47.75 17.31
N MET A 25 -8.99 46.41 17.33
CA MET A 25 -8.10 45.57 18.15
C MET A 25 -8.24 45.41 19.69
N THR A 26 -7.99 44.15 20.09
CA THR A 26 -7.28 43.65 21.30
C THR A 26 -7.93 43.61 22.70
N SER A 27 -7.82 42.39 23.29
CA SER A 27 -7.58 42.02 24.71
C SER A 27 -8.56 42.50 25.80
N HIS A 28 -9.00 41.68 26.77
CA HIS A 28 -8.18 40.86 27.67
C HIS A 28 -8.97 39.76 28.45
N LEU A 29 -8.18 38.89 29.09
CA LEU A 29 -8.55 37.83 30.03
C LEU A 29 -8.89 38.33 31.46
N LYS A 30 -9.50 37.41 32.23
CA LYS A 30 -9.57 37.31 33.72
C LYS A 30 -10.43 38.34 34.51
N LYS A 31 -11.46 37.78 35.17
CA LYS A 31 -11.49 37.77 36.65
C LYS A 31 -12.27 36.57 37.20
N ALA A 32 -11.58 35.71 37.94
CA ALA A 32 -12.18 34.63 38.72
C ALA A 32 -12.82 35.18 40.00
N LYS A 33 -13.78 34.44 40.58
CA LYS A 33 -14.34 34.71 41.90
C LYS A 33 -14.39 33.40 42.70
N LEU A 34 -13.66 33.34 43.80
CA LEU A 34 -13.73 32.22 44.75
C LEU A 34 -15.08 32.24 45.48
N VAL A 35 -15.65 31.05 45.69
CA VAL A 35 -16.45 30.74 46.89
C VAL A 35 -15.98 29.37 47.38
N SER A 36 -15.78 29.24 48.70
CA SER A 36 -15.39 28.02 49.40
C SER A 36 -16.46 27.66 50.41
N THR A 37 -16.88 26.38 50.44
CA THR A 37 -17.37 25.69 51.64
C THR A 37 -17.22 24.16 51.46
N HIS A 38 -16.93 23.46 52.54
CA HIS A 38 -16.65 22.02 52.56
C HIS A 38 -17.90 21.12 52.47
N GLY A 39 -17.71 19.92 51.89
CA GLY A 39 -18.16 18.66 52.51
C GLY A 39 -19.53 18.10 52.12
N ALA A 40 -19.59 17.23 51.11
CA ALA A 40 -20.63 16.20 50.99
C ALA A 40 -20.19 14.97 50.17
N LYS A 41 -20.28 13.81 50.82
CA LYS A 41 -20.39 12.40 50.36
C LYS A 41 -20.37 12.10 48.85
N SER A 42 -19.57 11.10 48.49
CA SER A 42 -19.60 10.38 47.21
C SER A 42 -20.94 9.66 46.98
N GLY A 43 -21.71 10.15 46.01
CA GLY A 43 -22.76 9.38 45.31
C GLY A 43 -22.21 8.79 44.00
N PRO A 44 -22.91 7.83 43.37
CA PRO A 44 -22.51 7.30 42.07
C PRO A 44 -22.55 8.41 41.01
N VAL A 45 -21.44 8.59 40.29
CA VAL A 45 -21.36 9.56 39.20
C VAL A 45 -22.11 8.99 38.00
N GLU A 46 -23.28 9.53 37.74
CA GLU A 46 -24.06 9.24 36.54
C GLU A 46 -23.33 9.84 35.32
N PHE A 47 -22.64 8.98 34.57
CA PHE A 47 -21.81 9.38 33.43
C PHE A 47 -22.70 9.75 32.23
N THR A 48 -22.85 11.05 31.97
CA THR A 48 -23.41 11.52 30.69
C THR A 48 -22.29 11.59 29.65
N GLN A 49 -22.45 10.85 28.55
CA GLN A 49 -21.46 10.75 27.47
C GLN A 49 -21.16 12.13 26.85
N ARG A 50 -19.88 12.52 26.78
CA ARG A 50 -19.46 13.67 25.96
C ARG A 50 -19.57 13.30 24.49
N LYS A 51 -20.07 14.23 23.67
CA LYS A 51 -20.30 14.02 22.23
C LYS A 51 -19.05 14.17 21.35
N ASP A 52 -17.89 14.33 21.99
CA ASP A 52 -16.59 14.46 21.34
C ASP A 52 -16.07 13.05 20.95
N LYS A 53 -16.83 12.32 20.12
CA LYS A 53 -16.54 10.93 19.74
C LYS A 53 -15.26 10.82 18.90
N ALA A 54 -14.58 9.66 18.98
CA ALA A 54 -13.52 9.29 18.06
C ALA A 54 -14.04 9.29 16.60
N GLY A 55 -13.16 9.52 15.64
CA GLY A 55 -13.50 9.65 14.23
C GLY A 55 -12.44 9.04 13.31
N LEU A 56 -12.53 9.39 12.03
CA LEU A 56 -11.35 9.33 11.15
C LEU A 56 -10.20 10.11 11.79
N LEU A 57 -8.95 9.68 11.62
CA LEU A 57 -7.75 10.39 12.10
C LEU A 57 -7.76 11.86 11.63
N VAL A 58 -8.11 12.76 12.56
CA VAL A 58 -8.33 14.19 12.27
C VAL A 58 -7.01 14.92 12.12
N THR A 59 -6.43 14.86 10.92
CA THR A 59 -5.30 15.68 10.49
C THR A 59 -5.78 16.93 9.75
N GLU A 60 -4.96 17.97 9.68
CA GLU A 60 -5.20 19.09 8.75
C GLU A 60 -5.15 18.66 7.26
N GLU A 61 -4.67 17.45 6.98
CA GLU A 61 -4.61 16.88 5.64
C GLU A 61 -5.96 16.25 5.26
N LEU A 62 -6.66 15.60 6.20
CA LEU A 62 -8.02 15.06 5.98
C LEU A 62 -8.98 16.14 5.45
N ASP A 63 -9.05 17.29 6.12
CA ASP A 63 -9.91 18.38 5.68
C ASP A 63 -9.55 18.86 4.25
N LYS A 64 -8.25 18.89 3.92
CA LYS A 64 -7.78 19.25 2.57
C LYS A 64 -8.15 18.16 1.56
N ALA A 65 -8.02 16.88 1.89
CA ALA A 65 -8.41 15.76 1.03
C ALA A 65 -9.91 15.75 0.74
N ILE A 66 -10.73 16.01 1.75
CA ILE A 66 -12.19 16.12 1.63
C ILE A 66 -12.56 17.27 0.67
N GLU A 67 -11.96 18.45 0.83
CA GLU A 67 -12.28 19.60 -0.02
C GLU A 67 -11.73 19.44 -1.46
N ARG A 68 -10.56 18.82 -1.66
CA ARG A 68 -10.06 18.43 -3.00
C ARG A 68 -11.05 17.48 -3.67
N CYS A 69 -11.42 16.39 -3.01
CA CYS A 69 -12.34 15.37 -3.52
C CYS A 69 -13.72 15.96 -3.92
N LYS A 70 -14.29 16.84 -3.08
CA LYS A 70 -15.52 17.59 -3.42
C LYS A 70 -15.37 18.44 -4.68
N ALA A 71 -14.28 19.20 -4.79
CA ALA A 71 -14.02 20.05 -5.96
C ALA A 71 -13.82 19.21 -7.24
N THR A 72 -13.11 18.08 -7.14
CA THR A 72 -12.93 17.11 -8.23
C THR A 72 -14.28 16.56 -8.70
N VAL A 73 -15.15 16.11 -7.77
CA VAL A 73 -16.50 15.61 -8.10
C VAL A 73 -17.38 16.70 -8.72
N GLU A 74 -17.39 17.92 -8.18
CA GLU A 74 -18.17 19.04 -8.74
C GLU A 74 -17.72 19.39 -10.17
N ALA A 75 -16.40 19.47 -10.41
CA ALA A 75 -15.85 19.75 -11.73
C ALA A 75 -16.22 18.67 -12.76
N ILE A 76 -16.08 17.39 -12.40
CA ILE A 76 -16.50 16.25 -13.22
C ILE A 76 -18.01 16.32 -13.49
N ALA A 77 -18.82 16.61 -12.48
CA ALA A 77 -20.27 16.65 -12.58
C ALA A 77 -20.78 17.84 -13.43
N ALA A 78 -20.08 18.97 -13.43
CA ALA A 78 -20.32 20.10 -14.32
C ALA A 78 -19.97 19.77 -15.79
N GLU A 79 -18.81 19.14 -16.01
CA GLU A 79 -18.35 18.72 -17.34
C GLU A 79 -19.27 17.65 -17.96
N CYS A 80 -19.71 16.68 -17.17
CA CYS A 80 -20.66 15.64 -17.57
C CYS A 80 -22.01 16.23 -17.99
N ARG A 81 -22.55 17.18 -17.21
CA ARG A 81 -23.76 17.95 -17.59
C ARG A 81 -23.56 18.73 -18.88
N ARG A 82 -22.43 19.42 -19.04
CA ARG A 82 -22.09 20.20 -20.26
C ARG A 82 -22.06 19.33 -21.51
N ARG A 83 -21.58 18.08 -21.40
CA ARG A 83 -21.53 17.10 -22.50
C ARG A 83 -22.80 16.25 -22.66
N ASN A 84 -23.78 16.41 -21.77
CA ASN A 84 -24.96 15.54 -21.65
C ASN A 84 -24.58 14.05 -21.59
N ARG A 85 -23.65 13.70 -20.70
CA ARG A 85 -23.18 12.31 -20.47
C ARG A 85 -23.15 12.01 -18.97
N ARG A 86 -23.21 10.72 -18.62
CA ARG A 86 -22.80 10.24 -17.29
C ARG A 86 -21.26 10.24 -17.19
N PHE A 87 -20.75 10.25 -15.97
CA PHE A 87 -19.32 10.03 -15.75
C PHE A 87 -18.92 8.62 -16.20
N ARG A 88 -17.69 8.49 -16.67
CA ARG A 88 -17.05 7.21 -17.02
C ARG A 88 -15.64 7.27 -16.49
N ASP A 89 -15.32 6.37 -15.58
CA ASP A 89 -13.99 6.25 -15.01
C ASP A 89 -13.08 5.52 -15.99
N ILE A 90 -12.27 6.27 -16.75
CA ILE A 90 -11.41 5.72 -17.80
C ILE A 90 -10.25 4.90 -17.18
N GLU A 91 -9.84 5.25 -15.95
CA GLU A 91 -8.76 4.52 -15.28
C GLU A 91 -9.23 3.17 -14.72
N PHE A 92 -10.49 3.07 -14.29
CA PHE A 92 -11.12 1.87 -13.74
C PHE A 92 -12.39 1.47 -14.52
N ASP A 93 -12.24 1.31 -15.85
CA ASP A 93 -13.33 1.05 -16.79
C ASP A 93 -13.71 -0.46 -16.83
N LEU A 94 -14.72 -0.83 -16.03
CA LEU A 94 -15.27 -2.21 -15.91
C LEU A 94 -15.96 -2.78 -17.18
N ASP A 95 -15.99 -2.04 -18.29
CA ASP A 95 -16.80 -2.38 -19.47
C ASP A 95 -15.95 -2.30 -20.78
N ASN A 96 -14.94 -1.43 -20.86
CA ASN A 96 -13.92 -1.46 -21.93
C ASN A 96 -12.59 -2.11 -21.51
N ASN A 97 -12.21 -2.05 -20.23
CA ASN A 97 -10.94 -2.56 -19.71
C ASN A 97 -11.18 -3.52 -18.53
N GLN A 98 -12.24 -4.33 -18.61
CA GLN A 98 -12.71 -5.18 -17.51
C GLN A 98 -11.58 -6.02 -16.89
N TRP A 99 -10.77 -6.72 -17.71
CA TRP A 99 -9.65 -7.53 -17.22
C TRP A 99 -8.68 -6.76 -16.30
N PHE A 100 -8.32 -5.52 -16.67
CA PHE A 100 -7.42 -4.66 -15.89
C PHE A 100 -8.02 -4.23 -14.55
N CYS A 101 -9.34 -4.18 -14.44
CA CYS A 101 -10.05 -3.80 -13.22
C CYS A 101 -10.31 -5.01 -12.31
N LEU A 102 -10.34 -6.22 -12.89
CA LEU A 102 -10.66 -7.45 -12.17
C LEU A 102 -9.42 -8.21 -11.70
N HIS A 103 -8.31 -8.18 -12.44
CA HIS A 103 -7.14 -9.02 -12.19
C HIS A 103 -5.84 -8.23 -11.96
N GLY A 104 -4.94 -8.84 -11.19
CA GLY A 104 -3.55 -8.41 -11.01
C GLY A 104 -2.67 -8.77 -12.21
N LEU A 105 -1.33 -8.66 -12.05
CA LEU A 105 -0.39 -9.06 -13.11
C LEU A 105 -0.23 -10.57 -13.22
N ILE A 106 -0.31 -11.28 -12.11
CA ILE A 106 -0.20 -12.73 -12.07
C ILE A 106 -1.61 -13.30 -12.24
N ASN A 107 -1.80 -14.20 -13.21
CA ASN A 107 -3.06 -14.91 -13.42
C ASN A 107 -3.24 -16.05 -12.39
N ASN A 108 -3.22 -15.69 -11.11
CA ASN A 108 -3.35 -16.59 -9.97
C ASN A 108 -4.82 -16.81 -9.62
N SER A 109 -5.40 -17.91 -10.15
CA SER A 109 -6.52 -18.73 -9.64
C SER A 109 -7.78 -18.08 -9.02
N THR A 110 -7.91 -16.76 -8.99
CA THR A 110 -9.12 -16.06 -8.58
C THR A 110 -10.09 -16.08 -9.75
N ASP A 111 -11.10 -16.95 -9.66
CA ASP A 111 -12.13 -17.19 -10.69
C ASP A 111 -13.14 -16.02 -10.78
N ILE A 112 -12.61 -14.80 -10.94
CA ILE A 112 -13.34 -13.54 -11.02
C ILE A 112 -13.84 -13.38 -12.45
N SER A 113 -14.96 -14.04 -12.75
CA SER A 113 -15.61 -14.03 -14.06
C SER A 113 -17.06 -13.51 -13.95
N PRO A 114 -17.28 -12.19 -13.80
CA PRO A 114 -18.60 -11.60 -13.89
C PRO A 114 -19.13 -11.66 -15.33
N GLU A 115 -20.45 -11.82 -15.45
CA GLU A 115 -21.10 -12.15 -16.72
C GLU A 115 -21.49 -10.93 -17.57
N ASP A 116 -21.60 -9.76 -16.93
CA ASP A 116 -21.96 -8.49 -17.57
C ASP A 116 -21.66 -7.29 -16.65
N THR A 117 -21.68 -6.07 -17.21
CA THR A 117 -21.53 -4.82 -16.46
C THR A 117 -22.71 -3.88 -16.74
N ARG A 118 -23.29 -3.24 -15.72
CA ARG A 118 -24.34 -2.21 -15.89
C ARG A 118 -24.20 -1.06 -14.90
N ARG A 119 -24.83 0.08 -15.21
CA ARG A 119 -24.92 1.22 -14.29
C ARG A 119 -26.01 1.00 -13.24
N VAL A 120 -25.82 1.57 -12.04
CA VAL A 120 -26.81 1.55 -10.94
C VAL A 120 -28.27 1.76 -11.41
N PRO A 121 -28.65 2.80 -12.19
CA PRO A 121 -30.05 3.00 -12.62
C PRO A 121 -30.55 2.06 -13.73
N GLN A 122 -29.73 1.10 -14.16
CA GLN A 122 -30.12 -0.01 -15.06
C GLN A 122 -30.29 -1.33 -14.30
N ILE A 123 -29.88 -1.37 -13.03
CA ILE A 123 -29.96 -2.51 -12.11
C ILE A 123 -31.12 -2.27 -11.12
N PHE A 124 -31.25 -1.05 -10.60
CA PHE A 124 -32.23 -0.69 -9.57
C PHE A 124 -33.33 0.21 -10.12
N ASN A 125 -34.53 0.14 -9.54
CA ASN A 125 -35.69 0.91 -10.00
C ASN A 125 -35.77 2.29 -9.33
N ASP A 126 -35.43 2.39 -8.05
CA ASP A 126 -35.34 3.64 -7.29
C ASP A 126 -34.03 3.68 -6.47
N PRO A 127 -32.85 3.74 -7.11
CA PRO A 127 -31.58 3.63 -6.41
C PRO A 127 -31.36 4.78 -5.43
N GLN A 128 -31.09 4.43 -4.17
CA GLN A 128 -30.70 5.35 -3.13
C GLN A 128 -29.31 4.94 -2.61
N PHE A 129 -28.50 5.91 -2.17
CA PHE A 129 -27.16 5.58 -1.67
C PHE A 129 -27.24 4.91 -0.29
N TYR A 130 -28.01 5.49 0.63
CA TYR A 130 -28.39 4.92 1.92
C TYR A 130 -29.91 4.82 2.00
N ILE A 131 -30.44 3.78 2.64
CA ILE A 131 -31.85 3.66 3.04
C ILE A 131 -31.88 3.50 4.56
N ASP A 132 -32.52 4.43 5.27
CA ASP A 132 -32.53 4.54 6.74
C ASP A 132 -31.15 4.70 7.44
N GLY A 133 -30.07 4.80 6.66
CA GLY A 133 -28.69 5.04 7.12
C GLY A 133 -27.83 3.78 7.01
N ALA A 134 -26.50 3.94 6.97
CA ALA A 134 -25.59 2.80 6.82
C ALA A 134 -25.66 1.87 8.04
N SER A 135 -25.99 0.60 7.81
CA SER A 135 -26.18 -0.41 8.83
C SER A 135 -25.27 -1.63 8.63
N THR A 136 -25.00 -2.38 9.71
CA THR A 136 -24.33 -3.68 9.60
C THR A 136 -25.14 -4.66 8.74
N GLY A 137 -26.47 -4.56 8.80
CA GLY A 137 -27.43 -5.39 8.07
C GLY A 137 -27.33 -5.25 6.54
N ASP A 138 -26.86 -4.10 6.06
CA ASP A 138 -26.71 -3.84 4.63
C ASP A 138 -25.61 -4.70 4.04
N ILE A 139 -24.55 -5.02 4.79
CA ILE A 139 -23.34 -5.62 4.22
C ILE A 139 -23.57 -7.12 3.98
N VAL A 140 -23.52 -7.50 2.70
CA VAL A 140 -23.60 -8.89 2.23
C VAL A 140 -22.51 -9.15 1.20
N GLN A 141 -21.63 -10.12 1.48
CA GLN A 141 -20.55 -10.55 0.59
C GLN A 141 -21.04 -11.13 -0.75
N GLY A 142 -20.27 -10.85 -1.81
CA GLY A 142 -20.46 -11.40 -3.14
C GLY A 142 -19.65 -12.67 -3.40
N SER A 143 -19.20 -12.84 -4.64
CA SER A 143 -18.38 -13.97 -5.08
C SER A 143 -16.87 -13.82 -4.80
N LEU A 144 -16.42 -12.70 -4.21
CA LEU A 144 -15.02 -12.43 -3.92
C LEU A 144 -14.61 -12.89 -2.51
N GLY A 145 -13.33 -13.16 -2.31
CA GLY A 145 -12.73 -13.59 -1.04
C GLY A 145 -12.29 -12.42 -0.15
N ASP A 146 -13.12 -11.37 -0.03
CA ASP A 146 -12.81 -10.09 0.61
C ASP A 146 -13.49 -9.90 1.97
N CYS A 147 -13.82 -10.99 2.66
CA CYS A 147 -14.53 -10.98 3.95
C CYS A 147 -13.92 -10.07 5.01
N TRP A 148 -12.58 -9.95 5.04
CA TRP A 148 -11.81 -9.06 5.89
C TRP A 148 -12.21 -7.57 5.71
N PHE A 149 -12.44 -7.15 4.48
CA PHE A 149 -12.85 -5.79 4.15
C PHE A 149 -14.32 -5.55 4.51
N LEU A 150 -15.20 -6.51 4.21
CA LEU A 150 -16.63 -6.39 4.52
C LEU A 150 -16.91 -6.47 6.03
N SER A 151 -16.14 -7.27 6.78
CA SER A 151 -16.15 -7.22 8.25
C SER A 151 -15.63 -5.87 8.76
N ALA A 152 -14.56 -5.32 8.18
CA ALA A 152 -14.13 -3.96 8.53
C ALA A 152 -15.21 -2.90 8.25
N LEU A 153 -15.96 -2.98 7.13
CA LEU A 153 -17.10 -2.10 6.89
C LEU A 153 -18.19 -2.25 7.95
N ALA A 154 -18.53 -3.48 8.33
CA ALA A 154 -19.55 -3.72 9.35
C ALA A 154 -19.10 -3.16 10.71
N ILE A 155 -17.84 -3.35 11.07
CA ILE A 155 -17.23 -2.74 12.27
C ILE A 155 -17.24 -1.20 12.18
N VAL A 156 -17.04 -0.59 11.01
CA VAL A 156 -17.09 0.88 10.86
C VAL A 156 -18.52 1.42 10.96
N THR A 157 -19.55 0.70 10.50
CA THR A 157 -20.97 1.11 10.65
C THR A 157 -21.44 1.18 12.10
N THR A 158 -20.78 0.50 13.05
CA THR A 158 -21.19 0.53 14.47
C THR A 158 -20.95 1.88 15.14
N MET A 159 -20.14 2.75 14.52
CA MET A 159 -19.90 4.11 14.99
C MET A 159 -20.51 5.15 14.04
N GLU A 160 -21.66 5.66 14.50
CA GLU A 160 -22.40 6.81 13.98
C GLU A 160 -21.50 7.88 13.34
N GLY A 161 -21.67 8.11 12.04
CA GLY A 161 -20.98 9.18 11.32
C GLY A 161 -19.56 8.85 10.84
N LEU A 162 -19.11 7.58 10.83
CA LEU A 162 -17.85 7.19 10.17
C LEU A 162 -18.03 6.93 8.67
N ILE A 163 -19.03 6.14 8.28
CA ILE A 163 -19.26 5.74 6.88
C ILE A 163 -19.53 6.98 6.00
N GLU A 164 -20.24 7.97 6.53
CA GLU A 164 -20.53 9.25 5.88
C GLU A 164 -19.31 10.17 5.74
N LYS A 165 -18.21 9.87 6.42
CA LYS A 165 -16.91 10.57 6.24
C LYS A 165 -16.00 9.86 5.24
N ILE A 166 -16.35 8.65 4.81
CA ILE A 166 -15.62 7.90 3.79
C ILE A 166 -16.14 8.27 2.39
N CYS A 167 -17.47 8.35 2.19
CA CYS A 167 -18.06 8.87 0.95
C CYS A 167 -18.43 10.36 1.10
N VAL A 168 -17.56 11.26 0.63
CA VAL A 168 -17.61 12.69 0.99
C VAL A 168 -18.23 13.60 -0.07
N ALA A 169 -18.39 13.10 -1.29
CA ALA A 169 -18.99 13.81 -2.41
C ALA A 169 -19.64 12.82 -3.39
N ARG A 170 -20.81 13.15 -3.95
CA ARG A 170 -21.46 12.33 -4.97
C ARG A 170 -22.49 13.10 -5.78
N ASP A 171 -22.76 12.61 -6.98
CA ASP A 171 -23.84 13.05 -7.86
C ASP A 171 -24.42 11.82 -8.57
N GLU A 172 -25.47 11.25 -7.99
CA GLU A 172 -26.09 9.99 -8.43
C GLU A 172 -26.74 10.11 -9.83
N LYS A 173 -27.11 11.33 -10.23
CA LYS A 173 -27.66 11.60 -11.58
C LYS A 173 -26.59 11.57 -12.65
N VAL A 174 -25.40 12.12 -12.37
CA VAL A 174 -24.22 11.99 -13.23
C VAL A 174 -23.59 10.59 -13.12
N GLY A 175 -23.75 9.92 -11.97
CA GLY A 175 -23.10 8.65 -11.67
C GLY A 175 -21.62 8.82 -11.33
N VAL A 176 -21.28 9.80 -10.49
CA VAL A 176 -19.92 10.04 -9.96
C VAL A 176 -19.94 10.07 -8.43
N TYR A 177 -18.95 9.42 -7.81
CA TYR A 177 -18.82 9.28 -6.36
C TYR A 177 -17.36 9.48 -5.97
N GLY A 178 -17.12 10.22 -4.89
CA GLY A 178 -15.81 10.52 -4.34
C GLY A 178 -15.67 9.98 -2.91
N PHE A 179 -14.65 9.16 -2.73
CA PHE A 179 -14.31 8.50 -1.48
C PHE A 179 -12.96 8.98 -0.94
N ILE A 180 -12.74 8.79 0.36
CA ILE A 180 -11.50 9.13 1.07
C ILE A 180 -11.03 7.90 1.84
N PHE A 181 -9.77 7.50 1.63
CA PHE A 181 -9.12 6.39 2.34
C PHE A 181 -7.77 6.81 2.88
N TYR A 182 -7.36 6.29 4.03
CA TYR A 182 -6.04 6.50 4.59
C TYR A 182 -5.05 5.51 3.96
N ARG A 183 -3.91 5.99 3.48
CA ARG A 183 -2.83 5.15 2.97
C ARG A 183 -1.49 5.68 3.46
N ASP A 184 -0.72 4.81 4.10
CA ASP A 184 0.64 5.02 4.63
C ASP A 184 0.78 6.21 5.60
N ALA A 185 0.72 7.44 5.10
CA ALA A 185 0.93 8.68 5.84
C ALA A 185 -0.19 9.74 5.67
N GLY A 186 -1.15 9.55 4.75
CA GLY A 186 -2.13 10.59 4.39
C GLY A 186 -3.43 10.06 3.80
N TRP A 187 -4.34 10.97 3.45
CA TRP A 187 -5.67 10.66 2.93
C TRP A 187 -5.74 10.82 1.41
N GLN A 188 -6.01 9.71 0.74
CA GLN A 188 -6.13 9.60 -0.72
C GLN A 188 -7.60 9.74 -1.13
N GLU A 189 -7.85 10.56 -2.16
CA GLU A 189 -9.16 10.64 -2.81
C GLU A 189 -9.31 9.58 -3.90
N VAL A 190 -10.47 8.93 -3.96
CA VAL A 190 -10.79 7.92 -4.98
C VAL A 190 -12.14 8.26 -5.61
N ILE A 191 -12.11 8.67 -6.87
CA ILE A 191 -13.30 8.99 -7.65
C ILE A 191 -13.66 7.81 -8.55
N ILE A 192 -14.92 7.36 -8.54
CA ILE A 192 -15.44 6.26 -9.38
C ILE A 192 -16.75 6.64 -10.09
N ASP A 193 -17.11 5.85 -11.11
CA ASP A 193 -18.44 5.88 -11.72
C ASP A 193 -19.41 4.80 -11.18
N ASP A 194 -20.66 4.83 -11.64
CA ASP A 194 -21.76 3.96 -11.21
C ASP A 194 -21.87 2.58 -11.91
N LEU A 195 -20.84 2.14 -12.65
CA LEU A 195 -20.81 0.79 -13.26
C LEU A 195 -20.52 -0.30 -12.23
N LEU A 196 -21.29 -1.39 -12.25
CA LEU A 196 -21.16 -2.54 -11.37
C LEU A 196 -21.23 -3.85 -12.17
N CYS A 197 -20.55 -4.89 -11.69
CA CYS A 197 -20.52 -6.21 -12.30
C CYS A 197 -21.70 -7.09 -11.84
N LEU A 198 -22.25 -7.86 -12.78
CA LEU A 198 -23.40 -8.76 -12.56
C LEU A 198 -22.97 -10.23 -12.63
N SER A 199 -23.65 -11.06 -11.85
CA SER A 199 -23.51 -12.53 -11.85
C SER A 199 -24.38 -13.22 -12.90
N VAL A 200 -25.11 -12.44 -13.72
CA VAL A 200 -26.11 -12.92 -14.67
C VAL A 200 -25.82 -12.45 -16.11
N PRO A 201 -25.80 -13.36 -17.10
CA PRO A 201 -25.42 -13.04 -18.48
C PRO A 201 -26.48 -12.23 -19.23
N GLN A 202 -26.13 -11.74 -20.41
CA GLN A 202 -27.11 -11.14 -21.32
C GLN A 202 -28.06 -12.21 -21.85
N TYR A 203 -29.32 -11.85 -22.11
CA TYR A 203 -30.34 -12.77 -22.61
C TYR A 203 -29.86 -13.55 -23.83
N GLU A 204 -29.15 -12.86 -24.73
CA GLU A 204 -28.55 -13.40 -25.93
C GLU A 204 -27.61 -14.59 -25.64
N LYS A 205 -26.79 -14.52 -24.59
CA LYS A 205 -25.83 -15.55 -24.17
C LYS A 205 -26.49 -16.80 -23.55
N LEU A 206 -27.75 -16.72 -23.10
CA LEU A 206 -28.44 -17.86 -22.48
C LEU A 206 -28.62 -19.03 -23.46
N ASP A 207 -28.52 -20.27 -22.97
CA ASP A 207 -28.90 -21.45 -23.75
C ASP A 207 -30.43 -21.56 -23.97
N GLY A 208 -30.86 -22.52 -24.80
CA GLY A 208 -32.28 -22.70 -25.14
C GLY A 208 -33.15 -23.12 -23.94
N SER A 209 -32.62 -23.92 -23.02
CA SER A 209 -33.31 -24.32 -21.78
C SER A 209 -33.52 -23.14 -20.85
N ALA A 210 -32.47 -22.33 -20.64
CA ALA A 210 -32.53 -21.11 -19.83
C ALA A 210 -33.51 -20.09 -20.44
N LYS A 211 -33.48 -19.87 -21.77
CA LYS A 211 -34.47 -19.02 -22.46
C LYS A 211 -35.90 -19.51 -22.28
N ASN A 212 -36.13 -20.83 -22.28
CA ASN A 212 -37.46 -21.41 -22.09
C ASN A 212 -38.03 -21.20 -20.66
N LEU A 213 -37.20 -21.10 -19.61
CA LEU A 213 -37.65 -20.73 -18.25
C LEU A 213 -38.36 -19.36 -18.25
N TYR A 214 -37.86 -18.43 -19.06
CA TYR A 214 -38.42 -17.09 -19.25
C TYR A 214 -39.38 -17.01 -20.45
N LYS A 215 -39.89 -18.15 -20.94
CA LYS A 215 -40.83 -18.25 -22.09
C LYS A 215 -40.31 -17.62 -23.39
N GLN A 216 -38.99 -17.56 -23.55
CA GLN A 216 -38.27 -16.83 -24.60
C GLN A 216 -38.52 -15.31 -24.62
N ASP A 217 -38.98 -14.75 -23.50
CA ASP A 217 -39.22 -13.32 -23.31
C ASP A 217 -38.00 -12.64 -22.69
N LYS A 218 -37.34 -11.80 -23.49
CA LYS A 218 -36.15 -11.03 -23.09
C LYS A 218 -36.45 -9.98 -22.03
N ASP A 219 -37.64 -9.37 -22.06
CA ASP A 219 -37.99 -8.28 -21.15
C ASP A 219 -38.36 -8.84 -19.78
N VAL A 220 -39.10 -9.95 -19.74
CA VAL A 220 -39.31 -10.72 -18.50
C VAL A 220 -37.97 -11.13 -17.89
N TYR A 221 -37.02 -11.67 -18.66
CA TYR A 221 -35.70 -12.02 -18.15
C TYR A 221 -34.93 -10.81 -17.58
N ASN A 222 -34.90 -9.69 -18.32
CA ASN A 222 -34.22 -8.47 -17.87
C ASN A 222 -34.82 -7.92 -16.56
N GLU A 223 -36.14 -7.92 -16.43
CA GLU A 223 -36.84 -7.41 -15.24
C GLU A 223 -36.71 -8.35 -14.03
N THR A 224 -36.69 -9.67 -14.22
CA THR A 224 -36.69 -10.63 -13.10
C THR A 224 -35.30 -11.09 -12.64
N ALA A 225 -34.35 -11.26 -13.56
CA ALA A 225 -33.05 -11.86 -13.26
C ALA A 225 -31.91 -10.83 -13.20
N ARG A 226 -32.04 -9.70 -13.91
CA ARG A 226 -30.97 -8.73 -14.13
C ARG A 226 -31.17 -7.39 -13.44
N LYS A 227 -32.05 -7.36 -12.44
CA LYS A 227 -32.31 -6.22 -11.57
C LYS A 227 -32.11 -6.59 -10.11
N GLY A 228 -31.87 -5.56 -9.31
CA GLY A 228 -31.75 -5.60 -7.86
C GLY A 228 -30.46 -6.24 -7.33
N SER A 229 -30.29 -6.16 -6.00
CA SER A 229 -29.03 -6.49 -5.31
C SER A 229 -28.57 -7.92 -5.57
N LYS A 230 -29.50 -8.85 -5.76
CA LYS A 230 -29.22 -10.27 -6.04
C LYS A 230 -28.51 -10.51 -7.39
N SER A 231 -28.63 -9.59 -8.34
CA SER A 231 -27.98 -9.70 -9.66
C SER A 231 -26.50 -9.27 -9.67
N LEU A 232 -26.02 -8.63 -8.59
CA LEU A 232 -24.62 -8.21 -8.44
C LEU A 232 -23.69 -9.41 -8.25
N TYR A 233 -22.47 -9.29 -8.77
CA TYR A 233 -21.41 -10.29 -8.63
C TYR A 233 -20.60 -10.13 -7.34
N PHE A 234 -20.23 -8.90 -7.02
CA PHE A 234 -19.46 -8.54 -5.83
C PHE A 234 -20.36 -8.20 -4.63
N ALA A 235 -19.84 -7.52 -3.61
CA ALA A 235 -20.63 -7.14 -2.43
C ALA A 235 -21.87 -6.32 -2.79
N LYS A 236 -22.89 -6.36 -1.93
CA LYS A 236 -24.21 -5.78 -2.18
C LYS A 236 -24.89 -5.36 -0.89
N SER A 237 -25.79 -4.39 -0.99
CA SER A 237 -26.72 -4.09 0.09
C SER A 237 -27.76 -5.22 0.25
N GLY A 238 -27.97 -5.66 1.49
CA GLY A 238 -29.08 -6.54 1.89
C GLY A 238 -30.44 -5.87 1.69
N THR A 239 -30.49 -4.54 1.81
CA THR A 239 -31.64 -3.70 1.46
C THR A 239 -31.70 -3.46 -0.06
N GLU A 240 -32.86 -3.71 -0.66
CA GLU A 240 -33.09 -3.60 -2.11
C GLU A 240 -33.20 -2.12 -2.56
N ASN A 241 -32.59 -1.78 -3.71
CA ASN A 241 -32.31 -0.42 -4.19
C ASN A 241 -31.28 0.41 -3.39
N GLU A 242 -30.69 -0.12 -2.33
CA GLU A 242 -29.56 0.55 -1.69
C GLU A 242 -28.24 0.23 -2.40
N THR A 243 -27.31 1.20 -2.46
CA THR A 243 -26.15 1.14 -3.37
C THR A 243 -24.80 1.49 -2.76
N TRP A 244 -24.70 1.87 -1.48
CA TRP A 244 -23.41 2.29 -0.90
C TRP A 244 -22.38 1.16 -0.83
N VAL A 245 -22.78 -0.05 -0.42
CA VAL A 245 -21.87 -1.22 -0.28
C VAL A 245 -21.11 -1.54 -1.58
N PRO A 246 -21.77 -1.82 -2.73
CA PRO A 246 -21.05 -2.15 -3.97
C PRO A 246 -20.21 -0.99 -4.51
N LEU A 247 -20.61 0.26 -4.28
CA LEU A 247 -19.84 1.43 -4.73
C LEU A 247 -18.59 1.66 -3.86
N LEU A 248 -18.68 1.42 -2.55
CA LEU A 248 -17.55 1.58 -1.63
C LEU A 248 -16.51 0.46 -1.84
N GLU A 249 -16.97 -0.79 -2.01
CA GLU A 249 -16.11 -1.92 -2.42
C GLU A 249 -15.40 -1.64 -3.76
N LYS A 250 -16.11 -1.13 -4.78
CA LYS A 250 -15.48 -0.71 -6.04
C LYS A 250 -14.43 0.38 -5.85
N ALA A 251 -14.69 1.37 -4.99
CA ALA A 251 -13.70 2.42 -4.70
C ALA A 251 -12.47 1.84 -3.98
N TYR A 252 -12.65 0.85 -3.10
CA TYR A 252 -11.55 0.16 -2.44
C TYR A 252 -10.75 -0.75 -3.40
N ALA A 253 -11.42 -1.42 -4.34
CA ALA A 253 -10.78 -2.14 -5.45
C ALA A 253 -9.96 -1.20 -6.34
N LYS A 254 -10.46 0.01 -6.62
CA LYS A 254 -9.70 1.04 -7.35
C LYS A 254 -8.49 1.55 -6.56
N LEU A 255 -8.61 1.79 -5.26
CA LEU A 255 -7.49 2.15 -4.38
C LEU A 255 -6.35 1.12 -4.47
N HIS A 256 -6.73 -0.16 -4.52
CA HIS A 256 -5.81 -1.30 -4.63
C HIS A 256 -5.59 -1.78 -6.08
N GLY A 257 -5.98 -1.00 -7.08
CA GLY A 257 -5.64 -1.20 -8.50
C GLY A 257 -6.42 -2.29 -9.26
N ASP A 258 -7.08 -3.22 -8.57
CA ASP A 258 -7.98 -4.23 -9.11
C ASP A 258 -8.80 -4.94 -8.01
N TYR A 259 -9.87 -5.65 -8.39
CA TYR A 259 -10.66 -6.49 -7.48
C TYR A 259 -9.88 -7.72 -6.96
N ALA A 260 -8.99 -8.33 -7.76
CA ALA A 260 -8.17 -9.45 -7.30
C ALA A 260 -7.27 -9.06 -6.10
N ALA A 261 -6.78 -7.82 -6.06
CA ALA A 261 -6.04 -7.27 -4.92
C ALA A 261 -6.85 -7.17 -3.62
N LEU A 262 -8.18 -7.37 -3.64
CA LEU A 262 -9.01 -7.50 -2.42
C LEU A 262 -9.18 -8.96 -1.95
N HIS A 263 -8.78 -9.96 -2.74
CA HIS A 263 -8.86 -11.36 -2.34
C HIS A 263 -7.84 -11.66 -1.24
N GLY A 264 -8.32 -12.03 -0.05
CA GLY A 264 -7.49 -12.33 1.12
C GLY A 264 -6.88 -11.09 1.79
N GLY A 265 -6.97 -11.04 3.12
CA GLY A 265 -6.47 -9.93 3.92
C GLY A 265 -6.88 -10.06 5.37
N TYR A 266 -6.56 -9.04 6.17
CA TYR A 266 -6.84 -9.00 7.60
C TYR A 266 -7.77 -7.82 7.90
N THR A 267 -8.79 -8.01 8.75
CA THR A 267 -9.74 -6.94 9.11
C THR A 267 -9.02 -5.67 9.63
N CYS A 268 -7.91 -5.86 10.34
CA CYS A 268 -6.98 -4.81 10.75
C CYS A 268 -6.52 -3.87 9.61
N GLU A 269 -6.25 -4.41 8.41
CA GLU A 269 -5.76 -3.62 7.27
C GLU A 269 -6.83 -2.65 6.77
N ALA A 270 -8.03 -3.17 6.52
CA ALA A 270 -9.16 -2.37 6.08
C ALA A 270 -9.58 -1.36 7.16
N LEU A 271 -9.50 -1.71 8.44
CA LEU A 271 -9.81 -0.75 9.52
C LEU A 271 -8.84 0.44 9.56
N GLU A 272 -7.52 0.26 9.39
CA GLU A 272 -6.63 1.43 9.28
C GLU A 272 -6.87 2.20 7.96
N ASP A 273 -7.15 1.52 6.84
CA ASP A 273 -7.40 2.17 5.55
C ASP A 273 -8.71 2.99 5.55
N LEU A 274 -9.74 2.53 6.26
CA LEU A 274 -11.05 3.19 6.39
C LEU A 274 -11.05 4.31 7.44
N THR A 275 -10.12 4.32 8.40
CA THR A 275 -10.20 5.20 9.59
C THR A 275 -8.94 6.01 9.90
N GLY A 276 -7.77 5.65 9.38
CA GLY A 276 -6.47 6.17 9.84
C GLY A 276 -6.10 5.74 11.27
N GLY A 277 -6.82 4.77 11.83
CA GLY A 277 -6.54 4.16 13.13
C GLY A 277 -5.23 3.38 13.17
N VAL A 278 -4.97 2.75 14.32
CA VAL A 278 -3.81 1.87 14.53
C VAL A 278 -4.28 0.50 14.98
N SER A 279 -3.92 -0.52 14.22
CA SER A 279 -4.38 -1.89 14.44
C SER A 279 -3.32 -2.79 15.09
N SER A 280 -3.79 -3.67 15.97
CA SER A 280 -3.05 -4.79 16.57
C SER A 280 -3.85 -6.07 16.39
N ASP A 281 -3.16 -7.19 16.18
CA ASP A 281 -3.77 -8.51 16.14
C ASP A 281 -3.35 -9.29 17.39
N ILE A 282 -4.32 -9.80 18.16
CA ILE A 282 -4.12 -10.33 19.51
C ILE A 282 -4.58 -11.79 19.54
N PRO A 283 -3.68 -12.77 19.70
CA PRO A 283 -4.08 -14.16 19.92
C PRO A 283 -4.85 -14.29 21.23
N VAL A 284 -6.01 -14.95 21.20
CA VAL A 284 -6.88 -15.15 22.38
C VAL A 284 -6.14 -15.90 23.49
N LYS A 285 -5.31 -16.88 23.11
CA LYS A 285 -4.43 -17.63 24.02
C LYS A 285 -3.33 -16.79 24.70
N ASP A 286 -3.03 -15.59 24.19
CA ASP A 286 -2.02 -14.67 24.76
C ASP A 286 -2.67 -13.67 25.75
N ILE A 287 -4.00 -13.75 25.99
CA ILE A 287 -4.71 -12.95 26.99
C ILE A 287 -4.36 -13.46 28.40
N LEU A 288 -3.62 -12.65 29.16
CA LEU A 288 -3.18 -13.00 30.52
C LEU A 288 -4.30 -12.90 31.58
N ASP A 289 -5.17 -11.91 31.46
CA ASP A 289 -6.26 -11.65 32.41
C ASP A 289 -7.55 -11.35 31.63
N GLU A 290 -8.46 -12.33 31.61
CA GLU A 290 -9.74 -12.28 30.92
C GLU A 290 -10.66 -11.16 31.45
N ASP A 291 -10.60 -10.89 32.76
CA ASP A 291 -11.40 -9.87 33.45
C ASP A 291 -10.87 -8.46 33.14
N GLN A 292 -9.55 -8.28 33.17
CA GLN A 292 -8.91 -7.03 32.78
C GLN A 292 -9.16 -6.73 31.30
N PHE A 293 -8.93 -7.70 30.41
CA PHE A 293 -9.14 -7.53 28.97
C PHE A 293 -10.58 -7.13 28.65
N TRP A 294 -11.57 -7.78 29.26
CA TRP A 294 -12.97 -7.37 29.13
C TRP A 294 -13.19 -5.90 29.55
N ASN A 295 -12.66 -5.52 30.72
CA ASN A 295 -12.92 -4.21 31.32
C ASN A 295 -12.15 -3.05 30.69
N THR A 296 -10.94 -3.29 30.16
CA THR A 296 -10.07 -2.24 29.60
C THR A 296 -10.05 -2.21 28.07
N GLU A 297 -10.42 -3.30 27.40
CA GLU A 297 -10.47 -3.41 25.93
C GLU A 297 -11.90 -3.58 25.42
N LEU A 298 -12.52 -4.75 25.56
CA LEU A 298 -13.77 -5.08 24.86
C LEU A 298 -14.94 -4.16 25.21
N ARG A 299 -15.05 -3.70 26.46
CA ARG A 299 -16.08 -2.72 26.88
C ARG A 299 -15.95 -1.33 26.22
N ARG A 300 -14.88 -1.07 25.44
CA ARG A 300 -14.66 0.17 24.67
C ARG A 300 -15.01 0.03 23.18
N VAL A 301 -15.54 -1.13 22.77
CA VAL A 301 -16.12 -1.33 21.44
C VAL A 301 -17.12 -0.21 21.13
N ASN A 302 -17.02 0.36 19.93
CA ASN A 302 -17.86 1.47 19.43
C ASN A 302 -17.71 2.80 20.23
N SER A 303 -16.67 2.93 21.06
CA SER A 303 -16.34 4.18 21.78
C SER A 303 -15.09 4.85 21.20
N ASP A 304 -13.95 4.18 21.34
CA ASP A 304 -12.66 4.60 20.79
C ASP A 304 -11.85 3.42 20.22
N ARG A 305 -12.42 2.21 20.25
CA ARG A 305 -11.81 0.97 19.79
C ARG A 305 -12.81 0.18 18.96
N LEU A 306 -12.29 -0.43 17.89
CA LEU A 306 -13.01 -1.25 16.93
C LEU A 306 -12.44 -2.67 16.96
N PHE A 307 -13.30 -3.68 16.82
CA PHE A 307 -12.92 -5.07 17.06
C PHE A 307 -13.47 -6.04 16.00
N GLY A 308 -12.61 -6.90 15.48
CA GLY A 308 -12.96 -8.09 14.71
C GLY A 308 -12.39 -9.35 15.35
N CYS A 309 -12.76 -10.51 14.85
CA CYS A 309 -12.21 -11.79 15.28
C CYS A 309 -12.20 -12.81 14.13
N SER A 310 -11.25 -13.73 14.17
CA SER A 310 -11.13 -14.78 13.16
C SER A 310 -10.71 -16.13 13.74
N LEU A 311 -11.03 -17.16 12.96
CA LEU A 311 -10.70 -18.55 13.21
C LEU A 311 -9.63 -18.98 12.21
N SER A 312 -8.50 -19.47 12.70
CA SER A 312 -7.41 -19.99 11.90
C SER A 312 -7.62 -21.47 11.58
N GLY A 313 -7.22 -21.91 10.39
CA GLY A 313 -7.29 -23.32 9.99
C GLY A 313 -7.86 -23.52 8.59
N GLY A 314 -7.75 -24.74 8.06
CA GLY A 314 -8.34 -25.12 6.77
C GLY A 314 -9.86 -25.07 6.79
N ASN A 315 -10.51 -25.00 5.63
CA ASN A 315 -11.94 -24.71 5.49
C ASN A 315 -12.86 -25.81 6.10
N TYR A 316 -13.24 -25.67 7.37
CA TYR A 316 -14.24 -26.51 8.04
C TYR A 316 -15.20 -25.68 8.92
N ASP A 317 -16.18 -26.37 9.50
CA ASP A 317 -17.24 -25.79 10.32
C ASP A 317 -16.92 -25.94 11.81
N VAL A 318 -17.09 -24.88 12.60
CA VAL A 318 -16.90 -24.87 14.06
C VAL A 318 -18.18 -24.35 14.70
N ASP A 319 -19.10 -25.26 15.04
CA ASP A 319 -20.42 -24.94 15.59
C ASP A 319 -21.16 -23.85 14.76
N GLY A 320 -21.17 -23.99 13.44
CA GLY A 320 -21.77 -23.03 12.50
C GLY A 320 -20.86 -21.88 12.08
N LEU A 321 -19.69 -21.70 12.71
CA LEU A 321 -18.68 -20.73 12.29
C LEU A 321 -17.80 -21.28 11.16
N VAL A 322 -17.15 -20.37 10.45
CA VAL A 322 -16.29 -20.64 9.30
C VAL A 322 -14.85 -20.26 9.66
N THR A 323 -13.93 -21.20 9.44
CA THR A 323 -12.47 -20.99 9.55
C THR A 323 -11.90 -20.28 8.33
N SER A 324 -10.73 -19.64 8.46
CA SER A 324 -10.15 -18.76 7.42
C SER A 324 -11.11 -17.67 6.96
N HIS A 325 -11.87 -17.12 7.90
CA HIS A 325 -12.91 -16.11 7.68
C HIS A 325 -12.94 -15.10 8.83
N GLU A 326 -13.30 -13.87 8.49
CA GLU A 326 -13.22 -12.71 9.37
C GLU A 326 -14.61 -12.25 9.82
N TYR A 327 -14.78 -12.02 11.12
CA TYR A 327 -16.05 -11.63 11.75
C TYR A 327 -15.93 -10.30 12.47
N SER A 328 -17.07 -9.64 12.64
CA SER A 328 -17.19 -8.31 13.26
C SER A 328 -17.68 -8.41 14.70
N ILE A 329 -16.96 -7.88 15.68
CA ILE A 329 -17.47 -7.74 17.06
C ILE A 329 -18.21 -6.41 17.15
N ILE A 330 -19.54 -6.45 17.07
CA ILE A 330 -20.39 -5.27 16.91
C ILE A 330 -20.93 -4.71 18.25
N ALA A 331 -20.88 -5.48 19.34
CA ALA A 331 -21.19 -4.99 20.68
C ALA A 331 -20.59 -5.89 21.80
N ALA A 332 -20.33 -5.28 22.96
CA ALA A 332 -19.98 -5.97 24.21
C ALA A 332 -20.97 -5.56 25.30
N ILE A 333 -21.68 -6.53 25.87
CA ILE A 333 -22.89 -6.32 26.68
C ILE A 333 -22.77 -7.06 28.00
N GLU A 334 -23.05 -6.38 29.11
CA GLU A 334 -23.25 -7.02 30.41
C GLU A 334 -24.74 -7.05 30.75
N CYS A 335 -25.31 -8.25 30.92
CA CYS A 335 -26.72 -8.43 31.26
C CYS A 335 -26.88 -9.52 32.32
N LYS A 336 -27.58 -9.21 33.42
CA LYS A 336 -27.90 -10.16 34.52
C LYS A 336 -26.68 -10.93 35.06
N GLY A 337 -25.51 -10.29 35.13
CA GLY A 337 -24.26 -10.90 35.61
C GLY A 337 -23.55 -11.82 34.61
N LYS A 338 -23.99 -11.86 33.34
CA LYS A 338 -23.29 -12.48 32.22
C LYS A 338 -22.72 -11.42 31.27
N ARG A 339 -21.66 -11.80 30.56
CA ARG A 339 -20.97 -11.01 29.54
C ARG A 339 -21.21 -11.64 28.18
N PHE A 340 -21.62 -10.83 27.22
CA PHE A 340 -21.97 -11.26 25.87
C PHE A 340 -21.26 -10.39 24.84
N LEU A 341 -20.78 -11.03 23.76
CA LEU A 341 -20.41 -10.33 22.54
C LEU A 341 -21.53 -10.55 21.51
N LYS A 342 -21.93 -9.49 20.82
CA LYS A 342 -22.70 -9.62 19.58
C LYS A 342 -21.71 -9.59 18.41
N ILE A 343 -21.73 -10.64 17.60
CA ILE A 343 -20.75 -10.89 16.54
C ILE A 343 -21.51 -11.03 15.22
N ARG A 344 -20.95 -10.56 14.10
CA ARG A 344 -21.57 -10.62 12.77
C ARG A 344 -20.67 -11.28 11.73
N ASN A 345 -21.25 -12.18 10.96
CA ASN A 345 -20.69 -12.76 9.74
C ASN A 345 -20.96 -11.82 8.54
N PRO A 346 -19.94 -11.37 7.78
CA PRO A 346 -20.12 -10.49 6.61
C PRO A 346 -20.85 -11.15 5.43
N TRP A 347 -21.13 -12.45 5.49
CA TRP A 347 -22.02 -13.13 4.54
C TRP A 347 -23.50 -12.76 4.71
N GLY A 348 -23.89 -12.09 5.82
CA GLY A 348 -25.28 -11.79 6.13
C GLY A 348 -26.15 -13.03 6.40
N ARG A 349 -25.50 -14.14 6.80
CA ARG A 349 -26.07 -15.45 7.12
C ARG A 349 -25.00 -16.35 7.75
N LYS A 350 -25.37 -17.57 8.14
CA LYS A 350 -24.53 -18.63 8.72
C LYS A 350 -23.89 -18.19 10.05
N GLU A 351 -24.52 -18.62 11.12
CA GLU A 351 -24.29 -18.14 12.48
C GLU A 351 -23.85 -19.25 13.44
N TRP A 352 -23.38 -18.83 14.61
CA TRP A 352 -23.10 -19.69 15.76
C TRP A 352 -24.32 -20.56 16.13
N THR A 353 -24.10 -21.87 16.27
CA THR A 353 -25.12 -22.87 16.64
C THR A 353 -25.01 -23.35 18.09
N GLY A 354 -23.98 -22.91 18.82
CA GLY A 354 -23.76 -23.25 20.24
C GLY A 354 -24.69 -22.54 21.23
N ARG A 355 -24.21 -22.28 22.44
CA ARG A 355 -25.00 -21.62 23.51
C ARG A 355 -25.33 -20.18 23.11
N TRP A 356 -26.58 -19.76 23.30
CA TRP A 356 -27.12 -18.44 22.89
C TRP A 356 -27.34 -18.22 21.39
N SER A 357 -27.16 -19.26 20.56
CA SER A 357 -27.69 -19.29 19.20
C SER A 357 -29.22 -19.07 19.16
N ASP A 358 -29.78 -18.78 18.00
CA ASP A 358 -31.22 -18.53 17.86
C ASP A 358 -32.12 -19.70 18.28
N GLY A 359 -31.67 -20.94 18.05
CA GLY A 359 -32.36 -22.16 18.48
C GLY A 359 -32.02 -22.62 19.91
N SER A 360 -31.23 -21.85 20.66
CA SER A 360 -30.63 -22.30 21.93
C SER A 360 -31.65 -22.39 23.07
N LYS A 361 -31.59 -23.49 23.85
CA LYS A 361 -32.45 -23.74 25.03
C LYS A 361 -32.23 -22.74 26.16
N GLU A 362 -31.12 -22.00 26.10
CA GLU A 362 -30.70 -20.93 26.99
C GLU A 362 -31.67 -19.72 26.97
N TRP A 363 -32.48 -19.58 25.90
CA TRP A 363 -33.55 -18.58 25.77
C TRP A 363 -34.78 -18.90 26.63
N THR A 364 -34.62 -18.86 27.95
CA THR A 364 -35.75 -18.98 28.90
C THR A 364 -36.67 -17.75 28.84
N PRO A 365 -37.92 -17.82 29.36
CA PRO A 365 -38.84 -16.68 29.39
C PRO A 365 -38.26 -15.42 30.05
N GLU A 366 -37.37 -15.58 31.03
CA GLU A 366 -36.64 -14.49 31.67
C GLU A 366 -35.61 -13.85 30.74
N TRP A 367 -34.97 -14.62 29.87
CA TRP A 367 -33.99 -14.11 28.89
C TRP A 367 -34.64 -13.51 27.66
N LEU A 368 -35.81 -14.01 27.23
CA LEU A 368 -36.63 -13.37 26.20
C LEU A 368 -37.04 -11.93 26.61
N GLN A 369 -37.31 -11.69 27.90
CA GLN A 369 -37.55 -10.34 28.43
C GLN A 369 -36.31 -9.43 28.40
N ALA A 370 -35.10 -9.99 28.26
CA ALA A 370 -33.84 -9.25 28.20
C ALA A 370 -33.40 -8.91 26.76
N LEU A 371 -34.07 -9.43 25.73
CA LEU A 371 -33.71 -9.17 24.31
C LEU A 371 -33.50 -7.68 23.97
N PRO A 372 -34.32 -6.72 24.45
CA PRO A 372 -34.07 -5.30 24.18
C PRO A 372 -32.77 -4.76 24.79
N ALA A 373 -32.34 -5.32 25.94
CA ALA A 373 -31.08 -4.96 26.58
C ALA A 373 -29.86 -5.67 25.97
N LEU A 374 -30.10 -6.81 25.31
CA LEU A 374 -29.10 -7.56 24.54
C LEU A 374 -28.99 -7.09 23.08
N GLY A 375 -29.93 -6.29 22.58
CA GLY A 375 -29.96 -5.83 21.18
C GLY A 375 -30.04 -6.98 20.17
N HIS A 376 -30.68 -8.10 20.53
CA HIS A 376 -30.74 -9.31 19.70
C HIS A 376 -32.08 -9.45 18.96
N SER A 377 -32.00 -9.98 17.76
CA SER A 377 -33.10 -10.26 16.83
C SER A 377 -32.92 -11.68 16.30
N PHE A 378 -33.99 -12.47 16.29
CA PHE A 378 -33.95 -13.83 15.74
C PHE A 378 -34.12 -13.81 14.21
N GLY A 379 -33.28 -14.56 13.50
CA GLY A 379 -33.25 -14.75 12.05
C GLY A 379 -31.82 -15.02 11.57
N ASP A 380 -31.67 -15.77 10.48
CA ASP A 380 -30.37 -15.96 9.79
C ASP A 380 -30.00 -14.66 9.04
N ASP A 381 -29.56 -13.65 9.80
CA ASP A 381 -29.14 -12.33 9.29
C ASP A 381 -27.61 -12.14 9.34
N GLY A 382 -26.91 -13.10 9.93
CA GLY A 382 -25.47 -13.14 10.15
C GLY A 382 -25.03 -12.68 11.54
N ALA A 383 -25.89 -12.07 12.37
CA ALA A 383 -25.51 -11.47 13.65
C ALA A 383 -26.06 -12.23 14.88
N PHE A 384 -25.16 -12.90 15.60
CA PHE A 384 -25.46 -13.78 16.73
C PHE A 384 -24.89 -13.26 18.05
N LEU A 385 -25.38 -13.82 19.16
CA LEU A 385 -24.81 -13.63 20.50
C LEU A 385 -23.95 -14.82 20.92
N MET A 386 -22.89 -14.51 21.66
CA MET A 386 -21.99 -15.48 22.25
C MET A 386 -21.62 -15.04 23.68
N GLU A 387 -21.63 -15.96 24.64
CA GLU A 387 -21.15 -15.66 26.00
C GLU A 387 -19.63 -15.50 25.98
N TYR A 388 -19.07 -14.52 26.68
CA TYR A 388 -17.63 -14.18 26.62
C TYR A 388 -16.71 -15.38 26.91
N LYS A 389 -17.15 -16.30 27.77
CA LYS A 389 -16.41 -17.54 28.04
C LYS A 389 -16.37 -18.48 26.83
N ASP A 390 -17.46 -18.60 26.08
CA ASP A 390 -17.46 -19.41 24.85
C ASP A 390 -16.53 -18.76 23.82
N PHE A 391 -16.60 -17.43 23.68
CA PHE A 391 -15.72 -16.65 22.80
C PHE A 391 -14.23 -16.93 23.06
N LEU A 392 -13.77 -16.85 24.32
CA LEU A 392 -12.38 -17.13 24.67
C LEU A 392 -11.94 -18.59 24.42
N SER A 393 -12.88 -19.53 24.31
CA SER A 393 -12.60 -20.94 24.00
C SER A 393 -12.76 -21.29 22.52
N THR A 394 -13.34 -20.40 21.71
CA THR A 394 -13.66 -20.64 20.30
C THR A 394 -12.73 -19.91 19.35
N TRP A 395 -12.46 -18.63 19.58
CA TRP A 395 -11.71 -17.79 18.61
C TRP A 395 -10.20 -17.88 18.81
N ASP A 396 -9.43 -17.80 17.71
CA ASP A 396 -7.97 -17.82 17.75
C ASP A 396 -7.40 -16.42 17.95
N THR A 397 -7.96 -15.42 17.27
CA THR A 397 -7.37 -14.08 17.18
C THR A 397 -8.42 -12.97 17.22
N ILE A 398 -8.04 -11.83 17.82
CA ILE A 398 -8.83 -10.61 17.94
C ILE A 398 -8.11 -9.48 17.22
N ALA A 399 -8.70 -9.03 16.11
CA ALA A 399 -8.34 -7.80 15.44
C ALA A 399 -8.81 -6.60 16.27
N ARG A 400 -7.91 -5.71 16.68
CA ARG A 400 -8.21 -4.54 17.52
C ARG A 400 -7.64 -3.27 16.88
N THR A 401 -8.48 -2.28 16.64
CA THR A 401 -8.07 -0.97 16.11
C THR A 401 -8.39 0.15 17.08
N VAL A 402 -7.39 0.96 17.44
CA VAL A 402 -7.55 2.20 18.21
C VAL A 402 -7.82 3.36 17.26
N LEU A 403 -8.83 4.18 17.57
CA LEU A 403 -9.14 5.40 16.84
C LEU A 403 -8.69 6.67 17.57
N PHE A 404 -8.55 7.74 16.80
CA PHE A 404 -7.99 9.01 17.26
C PHE A 404 -9.01 10.14 17.05
N ASP A 405 -9.42 10.76 18.16
CA ASP A 405 -10.19 12.01 18.14
C ASP A 405 -9.30 13.22 17.76
N SER A 406 -9.93 14.39 17.63
CA SER A 406 -9.24 15.65 17.31
C SER A 406 -8.33 16.22 18.43
N THR A 407 -8.19 15.54 19.56
CA THR A 407 -7.20 15.89 20.60
C THR A 407 -5.83 15.24 20.35
N TRP A 408 -5.74 14.33 19.38
CA TRP A 408 -4.49 13.72 18.94
C TRP A 408 -3.83 14.46 17.77
N THR A 409 -2.57 14.11 17.52
CA THR A 409 -1.80 14.46 16.33
C THR A 409 -0.83 13.32 16.00
N MET A 410 -0.58 13.11 14.71
CA MET A 410 0.40 12.14 14.21
C MET A 410 1.60 12.88 13.63
N SER A 411 2.80 12.48 14.03
CA SER A 411 4.05 12.88 13.39
C SER A 411 4.70 11.65 12.75
N SER A 412 5.22 11.77 11.54
CA SER A 412 5.79 10.62 10.81
C SER A 412 7.10 10.92 10.11
N GLN A 413 7.94 9.89 9.97
CA GLN A 413 9.15 9.90 9.16
C GLN A 413 9.26 8.59 8.40
N TRP A 414 9.45 8.68 7.09
CA TRP A 414 9.68 7.52 6.21
C TRP A 414 11.10 7.52 5.66
N LEU A 415 11.64 6.32 5.44
CA LEU A 415 12.97 6.06 4.90
C LEU A 415 12.95 4.87 3.94
N ASN A 416 13.70 4.97 2.84
CA ASN A 416 14.12 3.83 2.05
C ASN A 416 15.36 3.20 2.69
N VAL A 417 15.34 1.90 2.88
CA VAL A 417 16.36 1.14 3.61
C VAL A 417 16.88 0.01 2.73
N THR A 418 18.20 -0.08 2.59
CA THR A 418 18.88 -1.32 2.18
C THR A 418 19.28 -2.08 3.44
N SER A 419 18.75 -3.29 3.62
CA SER A 419 19.10 -4.18 4.72
C SER A 419 20.38 -4.98 4.42
N ARG A 420 20.94 -5.65 5.45
CA ARG A 420 21.99 -6.66 5.25
C ARG A 420 21.45 -7.83 4.42
N THR A 421 22.27 -8.36 3.51
CA THR A 421 22.00 -9.55 2.67
C THR A 421 21.51 -10.75 3.49
N PHE A 422 20.56 -11.53 2.98
CA PHE A 422 19.97 -12.68 3.70
C PHE A 422 20.71 -14.00 3.39
N PRO A 423 20.95 -14.88 4.39
CA PRO A 423 20.60 -14.74 5.81
C PRO A 423 21.55 -13.80 6.57
N CYS A 424 20.99 -12.98 7.48
CA CYS A 424 21.75 -12.07 8.34
C CYS A 424 21.48 -12.32 9.83
N ALA A 425 22.38 -11.87 10.71
CA ALA A 425 22.22 -12.06 12.15
C ALA A 425 20.96 -11.34 12.70
N TRP A 426 20.18 -12.07 13.51
CA TRP A 426 18.92 -11.62 14.12
C TRP A 426 19.15 -10.56 15.20
N SER A 427 19.17 -9.27 14.82
CA SER A 427 19.56 -8.17 15.72
C SER A 427 18.83 -6.85 15.44
N PHE A 428 18.64 -6.06 16.49
CA PHE A 428 18.12 -4.70 16.42
C PHE A 428 19.23 -3.68 16.06
N GLY A 429 18.85 -2.56 15.44
CA GLY A 429 19.66 -1.35 15.37
C GLY A 429 20.46 -1.13 14.08
N ASP A 430 20.18 -1.88 13.00
CA ASP A 430 20.66 -1.51 11.66
C ASP A 430 19.93 -0.26 11.13
N VAL A 431 18.64 -0.16 11.47
CA VAL A 431 17.81 1.03 11.27
C VAL A 431 17.43 1.58 12.64
N SER A 432 17.47 2.90 12.76
CA SER A 432 17.00 3.60 13.95
C SER A 432 16.16 4.81 13.57
N PHE A 433 15.14 5.06 14.39
CA PHE A 433 14.43 6.32 14.40
C PHE A 433 14.65 6.99 15.76
N THR A 434 14.59 8.31 15.79
CA THR A 434 14.60 9.08 17.04
C THR A 434 13.39 10.00 17.05
N PHE A 435 12.82 10.22 18.22
CA PHE A 435 11.79 11.23 18.37
C PHE A 435 11.88 11.92 19.73
N SER A 436 11.40 13.16 19.79
CA SER A 436 11.34 13.93 21.02
C SER A 436 9.88 14.32 21.31
N ILE A 437 9.45 14.23 22.56
CA ILE A 437 8.17 14.79 23.01
C ILE A 437 8.41 15.91 24.04
N PRO A 438 7.77 17.08 23.90
CA PRO A 438 8.06 18.25 24.74
C PRO A 438 7.45 18.19 26.15
N LYS A 439 6.45 17.33 26.35
CA LYS A 439 5.68 17.16 27.59
C LYS A 439 5.26 15.69 27.71
N ALA A 440 5.05 15.21 28.94
CA ALA A 440 4.51 13.87 29.16
C ALA A 440 3.15 13.68 28.44
N SER A 441 3.01 12.58 27.70
CA SER A 441 1.84 12.26 26.88
C SER A 441 1.64 10.74 26.75
N PRO A 442 0.38 10.26 26.76
CA PRO A 442 0.04 8.99 26.12
C PRO A 442 0.56 9.00 24.69
N THR A 443 1.26 7.94 24.29
CA THR A 443 1.94 7.84 23.01
C THR A 443 1.64 6.49 22.37
N VAL A 444 1.28 6.50 21.08
CA VAL A 444 1.23 5.29 20.25
C VAL A 444 2.34 5.38 19.22
N ILE A 445 3.26 4.41 19.25
CA ILE A 445 4.40 4.34 18.33
C ILE A 445 4.11 3.22 17.35
N VAL A 446 4.19 3.49 16.05
CA VAL A 446 3.88 2.54 14.99
C VAL A 446 5.02 2.51 13.99
N LEU A 447 5.57 1.33 13.76
CA LEU A 447 6.50 1.06 12.66
C LEU A 447 5.74 0.34 11.55
N ALA A 448 5.71 0.93 10.36
CA ALA A 448 4.98 0.42 9.21
C ALA A 448 5.90 0.23 8.00
N LYS A 449 5.50 -0.67 7.10
CA LYS A 449 5.95 -0.67 5.70
C LYS A 449 4.94 0.08 4.84
N LEU A 450 5.28 0.34 3.58
CA LEU A 450 4.29 0.76 2.59
C LEU A 450 3.18 -0.28 2.45
N ASN A 451 1.96 0.17 2.22
CA ASN A 451 0.82 -0.65 1.82
C ASN A 451 1.09 -1.18 0.40
N ASP A 452 1.56 -2.42 0.29
CA ASP A 452 1.97 -3.04 -0.97
C ASP A 452 0.80 -3.63 -1.78
N ARG A 453 -0.42 -3.67 -1.23
CA ARG A 453 -1.58 -4.39 -1.82
C ARG A 453 -1.84 -4.03 -3.28
N HIS A 454 -1.77 -2.74 -3.65
CA HIS A 454 -1.94 -2.30 -5.03
C HIS A 454 -0.89 -2.89 -6.00
N PHE A 455 0.37 -2.96 -5.56
CA PHE A 455 1.54 -3.30 -6.37
C PHE A 455 2.22 -4.62 -5.92
N GLN A 456 1.45 -5.48 -5.25
CA GLN A 456 1.91 -6.71 -4.59
C GLN A 456 2.61 -7.71 -5.54
N ASP A 457 2.24 -7.64 -6.81
CA ASP A 457 2.84 -8.40 -7.90
C ASP A 457 4.33 -8.02 -8.10
N VAL A 458 4.62 -6.72 -8.16
CA VAL A 458 5.96 -6.18 -8.50
C VAL A 458 6.90 -6.04 -7.31
N THR A 459 6.46 -6.40 -6.09
CA THR A 459 7.33 -6.42 -4.90
C THR A 459 8.37 -7.54 -4.97
N SER A 460 9.44 -7.37 -4.19
CA SER A 460 10.43 -8.41 -3.83
C SER A 460 9.86 -9.82 -3.61
N CYS A 461 10.70 -10.83 -3.87
CA CYS A 461 10.52 -12.23 -3.49
C CYS A 461 10.42 -12.48 -1.96
N TYR A 462 10.65 -11.45 -1.15
CA TYR A 462 10.63 -11.52 0.30
C TYR A 462 9.41 -10.89 0.97
N HIS A 463 9.14 -11.46 2.12
CA HIS A 463 7.93 -11.31 2.90
C HIS A 463 8.37 -10.77 4.26
N TRP A 464 8.54 -9.45 4.34
CA TRP A 464 9.21 -8.77 5.45
C TRP A 464 8.42 -8.77 6.75
N PHE A 465 9.14 -8.98 7.85
CA PHE A 465 8.69 -8.80 9.22
C PHE A 465 9.49 -7.67 9.88
N VAL A 466 8.84 -6.89 10.73
CA VAL A 466 9.45 -5.77 11.44
C VAL A 466 9.03 -5.79 12.90
N ASP A 467 9.96 -5.44 13.78
CA ASP A 467 9.69 -5.23 15.20
C ASP A 467 10.72 -4.24 15.79
N PHE A 468 10.39 -3.62 16.92
CA PHE A 468 11.25 -2.60 17.51
C PHE A 468 11.34 -2.65 19.03
N ARG A 469 12.44 -2.07 19.54
CA ARG A 469 12.63 -1.73 20.95
C ARG A 469 12.70 -0.22 21.13
N LEU A 470 11.97 0.27 22.12
CA LEU A 470 11.97 1.68 22.52
C LEU A 470 12.97 1.89 23.66
N PHE A 471 13.88 2.84 23.49
CA PHE A 471 14.82 3.30 24.51
C PHE A 471 14.59 4.78 24.78
N LYS A 472 14.80 5.20 26.02
CA LYS A 472 15.04 6.61 26.33
C LYS A 472 16.50 6.92 26.02
N LYS A 473 16.77 8.04 25.37
CA LYS A 473 18.08 8.33 24.77
C LYS A 473 19.17 8.43 25.83
N GLY A 474 20.19 7.57 25.71
CA GLY A 474 21.32 7.47 26.64
C GLY A 474 21.16 6.40 27.71
N GLU A 475 19.98 5.77 27.85
CA GLU A 475 19.75 4.64 28.74
C GLU A 475 20.13 3.32 28.05
N LYS A 476 20.55 2.31 28.83
CA LYS A 476 20.96 0.99 28.31
C LYS A 476 19.78 0.04 28.12
N GLU A 477 18.79 0.13 29.01
CA GLU A 477 17.60 -0.72 28.98
C GLU A 477 16.51 -0.12 28.09
N HIS A 478 15.74 -1.02 27.50
CA HIS A 478 14.55 -0.65 26.74
C HIS A 478 13.36 -0.50 27.69
N ILE A 479 12.49 0.46 27.41
CA ILE A 479 11.28 0.75 28.19
C ILE A 479 10.02 0.12 27.60
N GLY A 480 10.12 -0.48 26.41
CA GLY A 480 9.04 -1.22 25.77
C GLY A 480 9.48 -1.84 24.45
N THR A 481 8.68 -2.79 23.96
CA THR A 481 8.86 -3.46 22.67
C THR A 481 7.56 -3.40 21.88
N SER A 482 7.63 -3.42 20.55
CA SER A 482 6.43 -3.58 19.74
C SER A 482 5.78 -4.95 19.95
N ALA A 483 4.51 -5.07 19.53
CA ALA A 483 3.96 -6.38 19.19
C ALA A 483 4.85 -7.12 18.16
N HIS A 484 4.77 -8.45 18.13
CA HIS A 484 5.57 -9.26 17.21
C HIS A 484 4.99 -9.22 15.80
N GLY A 485 5.80 -8.85 14.80
CA GLY A 485 5.36 -8.66 13.41
C GLY A 485 4.87 -9.92 12.69
N TYR A 486 4.95 -11.10 13.33
CA TYR A 486 4.36 -12.34 12.83
C TYR A 486 2.83 -12.32 12.82
N TYR A 487 2.21 -11.65 13.81
CA TYR A 487 0.75 -11.56 13.92
C TYR A 487 0.17 -10.55 12.92
N TYR A 488 0.72 -9.33 12.89
CA TYR A 488 0.32 -8.31 11.93
C TYR A 488 1.54 -7.78 11.18
N ARG A 489 1.51 -7.92 9.85
CA ARG A 489 2.71 -7.82 9.01
C ARG A 489 2.88 -6.46 8.34
N ARG A 490 1.83 -5.64 8.25
CA ARG A 490 1.89 -4.32 7.60
C ARG A 490 2.51 -3.27 8.52
N SER A 491 2.14 -3.31 9.80
CA SER A 491 2.70 -2.46 10.84
C SER A 491 2.73 -3.19 12.19
N VAL A 492 3.58 -2.71 13.09
CA VAL A 492 3.62 -3.12 14.50
C VAL A 492 3.61 -1.88 15.37
N ASN A 493 3.03 -1.97 16.56
CA ASN A 493 2.87 -0.83 17.44
C ASN A 493 3.21 -1.12 18.91
N LEU A 494 3.32 -0.03 19.68
CA LEU A 494 3.46 0.02 21.14
C LEU A 494 2.64 1.21 21.66
N GLU A 495 1.68 0.95 22.55
CA GLU A 495 0.98 1.95 23.36
C GLU A 495 1.69 2.12 24.70
N ILE A 496 2.12 3.34 25.04
CA ILE A 496 2.86 3.63 26.27
C ILE A 496 2.73 5.10 26.68
N ASP A 497 2.62 5.37 27.98
CA ASP A 497 2.74 6.73 28.54
C ASP A 497 4.23 7.11 28.65
N LEU A 498 4.62 8.23 28.04
CA LEU A 498 6.01 8.70 28.02
C LEU A 498 6.14 10.07 28.67
N ASP A 499 7.27 10.30 29.35
CA ASP A 499 7.70 11.58 29.89
C ASP A 499 8.28 12.52 28.81
N ALA A 500 8.39 13.80 29.12
CA ALA A 500 9.12 14.74 28.26
C ALA A 500 10.60 14.28 28.07
N GLY A 501 11.05 14.16 26.82
CA GLY A 501 12.40 13.70 26.53
C GLY A 501 12.65 13.25 25.09
N ASP A 502 13.88 12.77 24.88
CA ASP A 502 14.33 12.16 23.63
C ASP A 502 14.28 10.63 23.74
N TYR A 503 13.80 9.99 22.67
CA TYR A 503 13.62 8.55 22.54
C TYR A 503 14.28 8.01 21.27
N VAL A 504 14.68 6.75 21.32
CA VAL A 504 15.32 6.01 20.21
C VAL A 504 14.54 4.71 19.99
N VAL A 505 14.16 4.47 18.74
CA VAL A 505 13.51 3.24 18.29
C VAL A 505 14.54 2.45 17.50
N HIS A 506 15.02 1.33 18.05
CA HIS A 506 15.87 0.40 17.32
C HIS A 506 15.00 -0.65 16.64
N VAL A 507 15.12 -0.74 15.32
CA VAL A 507 14.34 -1.67 14.49
C VAL A 507 15.14 -2.96 14.25
N ARG A 508 14.44 -4.09 14.24
CA ARG A 508 14.88 -5.36 13.66
C ARG A 508 14.11 -5.61 12.38
N LEU A 509 14.82 -6.10 11.36
CA LEU A 509 14.24 -6.52 10.09
C LEU A 509 14.46 -8.02 9.93
N ASP A 510 13.42 -8.72 9.49
CA ASP A 510 13.45 -10.13 9.14
C ASP A 510 12.63 -10.36 7.86
N ARG A 511 12.83 -11.52 7.20
CA ARG A 511 12.16 -11.86 5.94
C ARG A 511 12.07 -13.38 5.75
N ALA A 512 10.89 -13.83 5.35
CA ALA A 512 10.68 -15.17 4.79
C ALA A 512 10.44 -15.07 3.27
N THR A 513 10.62 -16.16 2.52
CA THR A 513 10.24 -16.23 1.10
C THR A 513 8.73 -16.01 0.94
N ARG A 514 8.35 -15.24 -0.09
CA ARG A 514 6.96 -14.94 -0.45
C ARG A 514 6.51 -15.89 -1.56
N ASP A 515 5.39 -16.60 -1.38
CA ASP A 515 4.71 -17.39 -2.43
C ASP A 515 5.61 -18.34 -3.27
N ASN A 516 6.72 -18.84 -2.72
CA ASN A 516 7.78 -19.55 -3.44
C ASN A 516 8.39 -18.78 -4.65
N ARG A 517 8.27 -17.44 -4.68
CA ARG A 517 8.89 -16.58 -5.69
C ARG A 517 10.42 -16.77 -5.70
N PRO A 518 11.06 -16.94 -6.87
CA PRO A 518 12.51 -17.06 -6.96
C PRO A 518 13.19 -15.73 -6.62
N LYS A 519 14.50 -15.75 -6.34
CA LYS A 519 15.26 -14.51 -6.04
C LYS A 519 15.25 -13.50 -7.20
N THR A 520 15.15 -14.01 -8.43
CA THR A 520 15.00 -13.30 -9.72
C THR A 520 13.61 -12.70 -9.95
N TRP A 521 12.76 -12.66 -8.92
CA TRP A 521 11.47 -11.96 -8.94
C TRP A 521 11.62 -10.47 -8.59
N PRO A 522 10.99 -9.54 -9.33
CA PRO A 522 10.00 -9.75 -10.39
C PRO A 522 10.55 -9.85 -11.82
N GLN A 523 11.87 -9.82 -12.03
CA GLN A 523 12.51 -9.71 -13.35
C GLN A 523 12.06 -10.80 -14.33
N GLU A 524 12.07 -12.08 -13.93
CA GLU A 524 11.61 -13.18 -14.80
C GLU A 524 10.12 -13.02 -15.17
N ALA A 525 9.27 -12.75 -14.18
CA ALA A 525 7.82 -12.68 -14.37
C ALA A 525 7.40 -11.49 -15.25
N SER A 526 8.11 -10.36 -15.16
CA SER A 526 7.80 -9.14 -15.91
C SER A 526 7.86 -9.31 -17.43
N THR A 527 8.65 -10.27 -17.92
CA THR A 527 8.72 -10.62 -19.35
C THR A 527 7.40 -11.17 -19.91
N THR A 528 6.52 -11.69 -19.05
CA THR A 528 5.23 -12.30 -19.43
C THR A 528 4.02 -11.42 -19.13
N TRP A 529 4.24 -10.29 -18.44
CA TRP A 529 3.17 -9.44 -17.92
C TRP A 529 2.66 -8.43 -18.94
N ASP A 530 1.38 -8.05 -18.83
CA ASP A 530 0.83 -6.94 -19.60
C ASP A 530 1.54 -5.63 -19.20
N VAL A 531 2.22 -5.02 -20.19
CA VAL A 531 3.09 -3.86 -19.99
C VAL A 531 2.32 -2.63 -19.50
N ARG A 532 1.03 -2.49 -19.84
CA ARG A 532 0.18 -1.37 -19.40
C ARG A 532 -0.25 -1.54 -17.95
N LYS A 533 -0.59 -2.75 -17.52
CA LYS A 533 -0.89 -3.05 -16.11
C LYS A 533 0.39 -2.94 -15.27
N LEU A 534 1.54 -3.38 -15.81
CA LEU A 534 2.85 -3.30 -15.18
C LEU A 534 3.24 -1.84 -14.94
N SER A 535 3.15 -1.00 -15.98
CA SER A 535 3.39 0.44 -15.88
C SER A 535 2.55 1.08 -14.76
N ARG A 536 1.25 0.77 -14.68
CA ARG A 536 0.38 1.27 -13.58
C ARG A 536 0.86 0.82 -12.19
N LYS A 537 1.18 -0.47 -11.98
CA LYS A 537 1.64 -0.96 -10.67
C LYS A 537 3.03 -0.42 -10.30
N MET A 538 3.93 -0.25 -11.27
CA MET A 538 5.23 0.41 -11.07
C MET A 538 5.10 1.89 -10.72
N THR A 539 4.18 2.61 -11.38
CA THR A 539 3.86 4.01 -11.04
C THR A 539 3.34 4.14 -9.61
N GLU A 540 2.43 3.27 -9.15
CA GLU A 540 1.94 3.34 -7.77
C GLU A 540 3.02 2.95 -6.75
N MET A 541 3.83 1.93 -7.02
CA MET A 541 4.96 1.54 -6.17
C MET A 541 5.97 2.70 -6.01
N THR A 542 6.34 3.32 -7.13
CA THR A 542 7.28 4.44 -7.18
C THR A 542 6.69 5.66 -6.48
N THR A 543 5.42 6.00 -6.76
CA THR A 543 4.69 7.10 -6.10
C THR A 543 4.64 6.88 -4.59
N SER A 544 4.34 5.66 -4.14
CA SER A 544 4.33 5.31 -2.71
C SER A 544 5.71 5.45 -2.07
N ALA A 545 6.79 5.10 -2.79
CA ALA A 545 8.16 5.26 -2.31
C ALA A 545 8.61 6.74 -2.16
N THR A 546 7.96 7.70 -2.84
CA THR A 546 8.32 9.13 -2.73
C THR A 546 8.12 9.74 -1.35
N ILE A 547 7.33 9.10 -0.46
CA ILE A 547 7.10 9.60 0.90
C ILE A 547 8.36 9.50 1.78
N ALA A 548 9.35 8.69 1.37
CA ALA A 548 10.63 8.56 2.07
C ALA A 548 11.50 9.80 1.88
N ALA A 549 12.03 10.36 2.97
CA ALA A 549 12.84 11.59 2.92
C ALA A 549 14.22 11.40 2.25
N ASN A 550 14.63 10.15 2.00
CA ASN A 550 15.80 9.77 1.23
C ASN A 550 15.42 9.02 -0.07
N PHE A 551 14.25 9.29 -0.63
CA PHE A 551 13.88 8.81 -1.96
C PHE A 551 14.83 9.40 -3.02
N ASP A 552 15.38 8.54 -3.87
CA ASP A 552 16.20 8.92 -5.02
C ASP A 552 15.44 8.58 -6.31
N PRO A 553 15.09 9.58 -7.15
CA PRO A 553 14.38 9.34 -8.41
C PRO A 553 15.25 8.71 -9.50
N SER A 554 16.58 8.65 -9.34
CA SER A 554 17.53 8.29 -10.41
C SER A 554 17.21 6.99 -11.15
N ASN A 555 16.76 5.97 -10.42
CA ASN A 555 16.48 4.62 -10.93
C ASN A 555 14.99 4.34 -11.20
N GLN A 556 14.11 5.34 -11.00
CA GLN A 556 12.65 5.17 -11.14
C GLN A 556 11.97 6.35 -11.85
N ALA A 557 12.74 7.21 -12.52
CA ALA A 557 12.25 8.43 -13.16
C ALA A 557 11.09 8.18 -14.15
N ASP A 558 11.16 7.10 -14.94
CA ASP A 558 10.15 6.75 -15.94
C ASP A 558 8.78 6.37 -15.34
N PHE A 559 8.74 6.03 -14.05
CA PHE A 559 7.51 5.67 -13.32
C PHE A 559 7.01 6.78 -12.39
N LEU A 560 7.72 7.91 -12.29
CA LEU A 560 7.27 9.07 -11.52
C LEU A 560 6.24 9.89 -12.32
N PRO A 561 5.01 10.08 -11.82
CA PRO A 561 4.03 10.93 -12.50
C PRO A 561 4.48 12.39 -12.44
N LEU A 562 4.41 13.09 -13.58
CA LEU A 562 4.60 14.53 -13.61
C LEU A 562 3.53 15.21 -12.75
N GLN A 563 3.95 16.04 -11.80
CA GLN A 563 3.00 16.89 -11.07
C GLN A 563 2.35 17.88 -12.05
N SER A 564 1.03 17.95 -12.05
CA SER A 564 0.25 18.73 -13.02
C SER A 564 0.37 20.24 -12.82
N ASP A 565 0.53 20.70 -11.57
CA ASP A 565 0.51 22.11 -11.19
C ASP A 565 1.55 22.99 -11.93
N PRO A 566 2.87 22.67 -11.97
CA PRO A 566 3.86 23.52 -12.65
C PRO A 566 3.66 23.70 -14.16
N PHE A 567 2.86 22.84 -14.80
CA PHE A 567 2.70 22.76 -16.24
C PHE A 567 1.27 23.04 -16.72
N THR A 568 0.32 23.26 -15.80
CA THR A 568 -1.09 23.43 -16.16
C THR A 568 -1.31 24.72 -16.96
N GLY A 569 -1.70 24.57 -18.23
CA GLY A 569 -2.00 25.68 -19.12
C GLY A 569 -0.79 26.34 -19.77
N GLN A 570 0.43 25.79 -19.62
CA GLN A 570 1.63 26.22 -20.33
C GLN A 570 1.84 25.41 -21.61
N ASP A 571 2.49 25.99 -22.62
CA ASP A 571 2.90 25.27 -23.82
C ASP A 571 4.14 24.39 -23.53
N ILE A 572 4.31 23.27 -24.23
CA ILE A 572 5.49 22.39 -24.08
C ILE A 572 6.79 23.18 -24.30
N SER A 573 6.79 24.17 -25.22
CA SER A 573 7.94 25.04 -25.47
C SER A 573 8.26 25.97 -24.27
N GLU A 574 7.26 26.35 -23.48
CA GLU A 574 7.42 27.15 -22.26
C GLU A 574 7.98 26.29 -21.13
N ILE A 575 7.53 25.03 -21.04
CA ILE A 575 7.99 24.02 -20.08
C ILE A 575 9.47 23.65 -20.33
N GLU A 576 9.83 23.38 -21.59
CA GLU A 576 11.21 23.11 -22.02
C GLU A 576 12.14 24.32 -21.78
N ALA A 577 11.62 25.54 -21.95
CA ALA A 577 12.36 26.76 -21.62
C ALA A 577 12.62 26.92 -20.11
N PHE A 578 11.73 26.46 -19.23
CA PHE A 578 12.02 26.39 -17.79
C PHE A 578 13.05 25.31 -17.45
N ALA A 579 12.94 24.12 -18.05
CA ALA A 579 13.88 23.01 -17.81
C ALA A 579 15.33 23.36 -18.22
N THR A 580 15.51 24.08 -19.33
CA THR A 580 16.82 24.51 -19.83
C THR A 580 17.47 25.64 -19.03
N VAL A 581 16.72 26.37 -18.21
CA VAL A 581 17.25 27.42 -17.31
C VAL A 581 17.69 26.83 -15.94
N ALA A 582 17.21 25.63 -15.59
CA ALA A 582 17.46 24.99 -14.30
C ALA A 582 18.77 24.17 -14.24
N THR A 583 19.44 23.91 -15.38
CA THR A 583 20.73 23.21 -15.39
C THR A 583 21.88 24.19 -15.14
N PRO A 584 22.70 24.00 -14.07
CA PRO A 584 23.89 24.81 -13.88
C PRO A 584 24.93 24.41 -14.93
N ALA A 585 25.21 25.30 -15.88
CA ALA A 585 26.25 25.11 -16.86
C ALA A 585 27.61 24.94 -16.16
N VAL A 586 28.19 23.75 -16.26
CA VAL A 586 29.56 23.47 -15.82
C VAL A 586 30.52 24.22 -16.76
N SER A 587 30.95 25.41 -16.34
CA SER A 587 31.93 26.21 -17.08
C SER A 587 33.34 25.72 -16.78
N THR A 588 33.92 24.94 -17.68
CA THR A 588 35.37 24.72 -17.75
C THR A 588 36.02 25.83 -18.58
N GLU A 589 36.82 26.68 -17.94
CA GLU A 589 37.66 27.67 -18.64
C GLU A 589 38.96 27.03 -19.16
N ALA A 590 39.31 27.30 -20.42
CA ALA A 590 40.68 27.27 -20.93
C ALA A 590 40.81 28.29 -22.08
N GLY A 591 42.01 28.88 -22.27
CA GLY A 591 42.26 30.01 -23.17
C GLY A 591 41.99 29.77 -24.67
N VAL A 592 42.13 30.74 -25.57
CA VAL A 592 43.18 31.78 -25.63
C VAL A 592 42.64 33.10 -26.22
N ALA A 593 43.35 34.20 -25.94
CA ALA A 593 42.99 35.58 -26.30
C ALA A 593 43.06 35.92 -27.79
N GLU A 594 42.29 36.94 -28.22
CA GLU A 594 42.83 38.06 -28.99
C GLU A 594 41.97 39.35 -28.97
N THR A 595 42.47 40.39 -29.62
CA THR A 595 42.38 41.83 -29.31
C THR A 595 41.05 42.61 -29.57
N LYS A 596 40.93 43.75 -28.86
CA LYS A 596 39.99 44.90 -29.03
C LYS A 596 40.09 45.54 -30.45
N PRO A 597 39.10 46.31 -30.99
CA PRO A 597 38.34 47.34 -30.24
C PRO A 597 36.89 47.74 -30.64
N LYS A 598 36.21 48.34 -29.64
CA LYS A 598 35.19 49.41 -29.65
C LYS A 598 34.43 49.79 -30.96
N ALA A 599 33.14 49.50 -30.91
CA ALA A 599 32.00 50.44 -31.08
C ALA A 599 31.75 51.16 -32.44
N LYS A 600 30.54 50.89 -33.00
CA LYS A 600 29.56 51.94 -33.32
C LYS A 600 28.13 51.39 -33.46
N LYS A 601 27.15 52.10 -32.88
CA LYS A 601 25.72 51.94 -33.19
C LYS A 601 25.44 52.52 -34.58
N THR A 602 24.66 51.84 -35.42
CA THR A 602 23.45 52.44 -36.03
C THR A 602 22.47 51.40 -36.57
N LYS A 603 21.21 51.83 -36.70
CA LYS A 603 20.01 51.04 -37.04
C LYS A 603 19.88 50.74 -38.56
N SER A 604 18.90 49.87 -38.84
CA SER A 604 18.21 49.62 -40.13
C SER A 604 18.96 48.75 -41.15
N GLY A 605 18.30 47.92 -41.95
CA GLY A 605 16.88 47.52 -41.90
C GLY A 605 16.27 47.17 -43.27
N LYS A 606 15.56 46.03 -43.32
CA LYS A 606 14.59 45.58 -44.35
C LYS A 606 15.09 45.10 -45.73
N LYS A 607 14.39 44.04 -46.16
CA LYS A 607 14.18 43.46 -47.52
C LYS A 607 15.36 42.67 -48.11
N ALA A 608 15.24 41.43 -48.63
CA ALA A 608 14.17 40.57 -49.18
C ALA A 608 14.31 40.34 -50.69
N GLY A 609 14.39 39.05 -51.08
CA GLY A 609 14.50 38.49 -52.43
C GLY A 609 14.95 37.03 -52.27
N LYS A 610 14.22 35.95 -52.61
CA LYS A 610 13.51 35.56 -53.86
C LYS A 610 14.44 35.60 -55.10
N VAL A 611 14.53 34.58 -55.98
CA VAL A 611 13.90 33.23 -56.01
C VAL A 611 14.47 32.34 -57.16
N LYS A 612 14.23 31.01 -57.10
CA LYS A 612 14.18 29.98 -58.20
C LYS A 612 15.44 29.60 -59.00
N GLY A 613 15.56 28.27 -59.26
CA GLY A 613 15.49 27.78 -60.64
C GLY A 613 16.22 26.49 -61.06
N GLY A 614 15.57 25.31 -60.90
CA GLY A 614 15.55 24.19 -61.90
C GLY A 614 16.82 23.33 -62.12
N LYS A 615 16.79 22.20 -62.86
CA LYS A 615 15.70 21.29 -63.31
C LYS A 615 16.36 20.03 -63.98
N ASP A 616 15.79 18.83 -63.85
CA ASP A 616 16.10 17.57 -64.61
C ASP A 616 17.55 17.00 -64.53
N GLY A 617 17.90 15.71 -64.77
CA GLY A 617 17.12 14.48 -64.97
C GLY A 617 18.03 13.26 -65.36
N GLU A 618 17.62 12.05 -64.94
CA GLU A 618 17.83 10.70 -65.54
C GLU A 618 19.16 9.87 -65.57
N THR A 619 18.96 8.59 -65.21
CA THR A 619 19.50 7.31 -65.74
C THR A 619 20.67 6.49 -65.10
N LYS A 620 20.38 5.18 -65.05
CA LYS A 620 21.07 3.95 -64.54
C LYS A 620 21.96 3.33 -65.68
N PRO A 621 22.61 2.13 -65.63
CA PRO A 621 22.09 0.80 -65.19
C PRO A 621 23.11 -0.22 -64.53
N GLU A 622 22.69 -1.29 -63.81
CA GLU A 622 22.71 -2.78 -64.13
C GLU A 622 24.09 -3.50 -63.92
N VAL A 623 24.27 -4.83 -63.64
CA VAL A 623 23.39 -6.02 -63.49
C VAL A 623 24.05 -7.18 -62.65
N ASP A 624 23.24 -7.90 -61.85
CA ASP A 624 23.04 -9.34 -61.49
C ASP A 624 24.14 -10.46 -61.51
N ASP A 625 23.98 -11.52 -60.68
CA ASP A 625 23.61 -12.91 -61.09
C ASP A 625 23.25 -13.84 -59.87
N GLU A 626 22.58 -14.97 -60.12
CA GLU A 626 22.02 -15.94 -59.15
C GLU A 626 22.80 -17.29 -59.05
N GLY A 627 22.40 -18.21 -58.15
CA GLY A 627 22.80 -19.63 -58.20
C GLY A 627 22.50 -20.46 -56.93
N ALA A 628 21.82 -21.61 -57.08
CA ALA A 628 21.45 -22.54 -55.99
C ALA A 628 21.70 -24.01 -56.37
N ALA A 629 21.87 -24.92 -55.38
CA ALA A 629 21.32 -26.30 -55.36
C ALA A 629 21.91 -27.24 -54.25
N GLU A 630 21.01 -27.81 -53.45
CA GLU A 630 20.80 -29.23 -52.99
C GLU A 630 21.92 -30.22 -52.55
N GLY A 631 21.52 -31.08 -51.58
CA GLY A 631 22.12 -32.37 -51.16
C GLY A 631 22.63 -32.41 -49.69
N ASP A 632 22.52 -33.47 -48.89
CA ASP A 632 21.72 -34.72 -48.92
C ASP A 632 21.74 -35.39 -47.50
N GLU A 633 21.06 -36.54 -47.30
CA GLU A 633 21.03 -37.52 -46.17
C GLU A 633 22.28 -37.61 -45.23
N GLY A 634 22.25 -38.07 -43.97
CA GLY A 634 21.30 -38.83 -43.14
C GLY A 634 22.08 -39.75 -42.14
N GLY A 635 21.51 -40.21 -41.01
CA GLY A 635 22.17 -41.18 -40.11
C GLY A 635 21.66 -41.24 -38.65
N GLU A 636 21.47 -42.45 -38.12
CA GLU A 636 20.78 -42.77 -36.85
C GLU A 636 21.70 -43.42 -35.78
N ASP A 637 21.11 -43.80 -34.63
CA ASP A 637 21.55 -44.80 -33.64
C ASP A 637 22.75 -44.53 -32.69
N GLU A 638 22.85 -45.12 -31.49
CA GLU A 638 21.85 -45.53 -30.46
C GLU A 638 22.64 -45.99 -29.21
N SER A 639 22.06 -45.86 -27.99
CA SER A 639 22.37 -46.73 -26.81
C SER A 639 23.79 -46.59 -26.16
N LYS A 640 24.11 -47.01 -24.91
CA LYS A 640 23.37 -47.47 -23.70
C LYS A 640 24.37 -47.65 -22.52
N GLU A 641 23.87 -47.64 -21.27
CA GLU A 641 24.32 -48.46 -20.10
C GLU A 641 25.80 -48.33 -19.58
N ASP A 642 26.16 -48.49 -18.30
CA ASP A 642 25.46 -48.40 -17.00
C ASP A 642 26.52 -48.43 -15.84
N HIS A 643 26.06 -48.40 -14.58
CA HIS A 643 26.74 -48.86 -13.33
C HIS A 643 27.80 -47.98 -12.58
N ASP A 644 27.44 -47.58 -11.35
CA ASP A 644 27.92 -48.11 -10.04
C ASP A 644 29.45 -48.21 -9.74
N VAL A 645 29.98 -48.05 -8.50
CA VAL A 645 29.40 -47.71 -7.17
C VAL A 645 30.52 -47.29 -6.17
N GLU A 646 30.14 -46.45 -5.20
CA GLU A 646 30.70 -46.21 -3.84
C GLU A 646 32.21 -46.17 -3.46
N LYS A 647 32.49 -45.11 -2.66
CA LYS A 647 33.24 -45.05 -1.37
C LYS A 647 34.76 -45.14 -1.30
N GLY A 648 35.27 -44.31 -0.40
CA GLY A 648 36.64 -44.29 0.10
C GLY A 648 36.88 -42.97 0.86
N ASP A 649 36.37 -42.88 2.10
CA ASP A 649 36.80 -41.83 3.04
C ASP A 649 38.26 -42.07 3.46
N GLU A 650 39.01 -41.01 3.77
CA GLU A 650 39.83 -40.91 4.99
C GLU A 650 40.45 -39.51 5.16
N GLU A 651 40.41 -39.02 6.39
CA GLU A 651 41.12 -37.84 6.92
C GLU A 651 42.62 -38.23 7.14
N GLU A 652 43.63 -37.38 7.35
CA GLU A 652 43.81 -36.43 8.46
C GLU A 652 45.07 -35.55 8.27
N GLU A 653 45.07 -34.42 8.99
CA GLU A 653 46.18 -33.73 9.69
C GLU A 653 47.47 -33.24 8.98
N ASP A 654 47.57 -31.90 8.94
CA ASP A 654 48.62 -31.05 9.53
C ASP A 654 50.12 -31.40 9.41
N ASN A 655 50.91 -30.40 9.00
CA ASN A 655 51.88 -29.74 9.89
C ASN A 655 52.39 -28.41 9.29
N ASN A 656 52.49 -27.36 10.12
CA ASN A 656 53.15 -26.09 9.81
C ASN A 656 54.63 -26.14 10.22
N GLU A 657 55.53 -25.61 9.38
CA GLU A 657 56.77 -24.96 9.85
C GLU A 657 57.08 -23.72 8.98
N ASP A 658 57.21 -22.56 9.64
CA ASP A 658 57.59 -21.29 9.01
C ASP A 658 59.11 -21.18 8.81
N SER A 659 59.54 -20.56 7.70
CA SER A 659 60.87 -19.95 7.59
C SER A 659 60.85 -18.72 6.67
N ASP A 660 61.17 -17.55 7.21
CA ASP A 660 61.25 -16.30 6.46
C ASP A 660 62.40 -16.29 5.45
N GLY A 661 62.16 -15.73 4.24
CA GLY A 661 63.19 -15.62 3.20
C GLY A 661 62.81 -14.73 2.00
N GLU A 662 63.09 -13.44 2.14
CA GLU A 662 63.36 -12.42 1.10
C GLU A 662 62.30 -12.13 -0.01
N GLU A 663 61.95 -10.85 -0.15
CA GLU A 663 61.00 -10.32 -1.14
C GLU A 663 61.57 -10.31 -2.57
N GLU A 664 61.05 -11.16 -3.45
CA GLU A 664 60.94 -10.81 -4.88
C GLU A 664 59.58 -10.15 -5.13
N SER A 665 59.60 -8.97 -5.76
CA SER A 665 58.40 -8.21 -6.09
C SER A 665 57.64 -8.86 -7.25
N SER A 666 56.83 -9.88 -6.95
CA SER A 666 55.78 -10.30 -7.87
C SER A 666 54.71 -9.21 -7.93
N GLU A 667 54.40 -8.72 -9.13
CA GLU A 667 53.16 -7.96 -9.34
C GLU A 667 52.00 -8.89 -8.99
N SER A 668 51.24 -8.55 -7.95
CA SER A 668 50.08 -9.32 -7.53
C SER A 668 49.01 -9.25 -8.62
N VAL A 669 49.01 -10.24 -9.51
CA VAL A 669 48.01 -10.37 -10.58
C VAL A 669 46.63 -10.39 -9.92
N ALA A 670 45.78 -9.43 -10.27
CA ALA A 670 44.43 -9.34 -9.73
C ALA A 670 43.67 -10.65 -9.98
N VAL A 671 42.97 -11.17 -8.97
CA VAL A 671 42.19 -12.41 -9.09
C VAL A 671 40.73 -12.13 -8.73
N HIS A 672 39.85 -12.24 -9.73
CA HIS A 672 38.41 -12.06 -9.58
C HIS A 672 37.74 -13.39 -9.22
N ASN A 673 37.79 -13.74 -7.93
CA ASN A 673 37.21 -14.99 -7.42
C ASN A 673 35.69 -15.03 -7.62
N GLY A 674 35.16 -16.16 -8.12
CA GLY A 674 33.73 -16.36 -8.38
C GLY A 674 33.27 -15.90 -9.76
N PHE A 675 34.18 -15.44 -10.63
CA PHE A 675 33.91 -15.06 -12.01
C PHE A 675 34.80 -15.88 -12.96
N TYR A 676 34.17 -16.50 -13.95
CA TYR A 676 34.85 -17.22 -15.02
C TYR A 676 34.75 -16.44 -16.34
N CYS A 677 35.73 -16.63 -17.22
CA CYS A 677 35.69 -16.05 -18.57
C CYS A 677 34.78 -16.89 -19.47
N ASP A 678 33.68 -16.37 -19.99
CA ASP A 678 32.81 -17.10 -20.94
C ASP A 678 33.59 -17.56 -22.19
N GLY A 679 34.46 -16.72 -22.74
CA GLY A 679 35.21 -17.00 -23.96
C GLY A 679 36.32 -18.07 -23.86
N CYS A 680 36.77 -18.44 -22.66
CA CYS A 680 37.80 -19.49 -22.49
C CYS A 680 37.66 -20.37 -21.24
N ARG A 681 36.60 -20.19 -20.47
CA ARG A 681 36.27 -20.91 -19.22
C ARG A 681 37.37 -20.86 -18.16
N MET A 682 38.18 -19.80 -18.16
CA MET A 682 39.16 -19.51 -17.11
C MET A 682 38.43 -19.11 -15.82
N ASP A 683 38.56 -19.92 -14.78
CA ASP A 683 38.03 -19.67 -13.43
C ASP A 683 39.14 -19.86 -12.37
N PRO A 684 39.34 -18.92 -11.44
CA PRO A 684 38.87 -17.53 -11.49
C PRO A 684 39.59 -16.72 -12.57
N ILE A 685 38.98 -15.64 -13.07
CA ILE A 685 39.66 -14.68 -13.97
C ILE A 685 40.88 -14.09 -13.26
N LYS A 686 42.05 -14.17 -13.94
CA LYS A 686 43.33 -13.61 -13.51
C LYS A 686 43.73 -12.47 -14.44
N GLY A 687 44.09 -11.32 -13.88
CA GLY A 687 44.26 -10.07 -14.60
C GLY A 687 42.93 -9.31 -14.76
N PRO A 688 42.89 -8.28 -15.63
CA PRO A 688 41.70 -7.46 -15.83
C PRO A 688 40.50 -8.27 -16.33
N ARG A 689 39.35 -8.03 -15.68
CA ARG A 689 38.03 -8.57 -16.04
C ARG A 689 37.28 -7.57 -16.92
N PHE A 690 36.60 -8.05 -17.94
CA PHE A 690 35.78 -7.26 -18.84
C PHE A 690 34.33 -7.73 -18.74
N HIS A 691 33.47 -6.88 -18.17
CA HIS A 691 32.06 -7.19 -17.90
C HIS A 691 31.15 -6.53 -18.94
N CYS A 692 30.16 -7.25 -19.50
CA CYS A 692 29.23 -6.66 -20.46
C CYS A 692 28.26 -5.68 -19.78
N LEU A 693 28.04 -4.50 -20.38
CA LEU A 693 27.12 -3.48 -19.85
C LEU A 693 25.71 -3.54 -20.47
N ASP A 694 25.47 -4.42 -21.45
CA ASP A 694 24.17 -4.50 -22.12
C ASP A 694 23.23 -5.51 -21.45
N SER A 695 22.03 -5.05 -21.11
CA SER A 695 20.97 -5.83 -20.46
C SER A 695 20.39 -6.96 -21.32
N ALA A 696 20.69 -7.02 -22.63
CA ALA A 696 20.34 -8.15 -23.48
C ALA A 696 21.24 -9.38 -23.23
N CYS A 697 22.45 -9.16 -22.71
CA CYS A 697 23.28 -10.23 -22.18
C CYS A 697 22.88 -10.54 -20.73
N ASN A 698 23.03 -11.79 -20.33
CA ASN A 698 22.84 -12.18 -18.94
C ASN A 698 23.82 -11.38 -18.04
N ASP A 699 23.39 -10.98 -16.84
CA ASP A 699 24.13 -10.08 -15.92
C ASP A 699 25.48 -10.63 -15.40
N ASN A 700 25.94 -11.77 -15.94
CA ASN A 700 27.19 -12.47 -15.63
C ASN A 700 28.08 -12.73 -16.87
N PHE A 701 27.88 -12.04 -18.01
CA PHE A 701 28.79 -12.21 -19.15
C PHE A 701 30.11 -11.47 -18.93
N ASP A 702 31.19 -12.23 -18.83
CA ASP A 702 32.51 -11.78 -18.40
C ASP A 702 33.63 -12.39 -19.25
N LEU A 703 34.58 -11.55 -19.68
CA LEU A 703 35.77 -11.97 -20.41
C LEU A 703 37.04 -11.64 -19.62
N CYS A 704 38.03 -12.51 -19.68
CA CYS A 704 39.40 -12.14 -19.33
C CYS A 704 40.01 -11.26 -20.43
N GLU A 705 41.00 -10.44 -20.08
CA GLU A 705 41.67 -9.51 -21.01
C GLU A 705 42.00 -10.11 -22.38
N LYS A 706 42.57 -11.32 -22.42
CA LYS A 706 42.89 -11.99 -23.69
C LYS A 706 41.65 -12.30 -24.54
N CYS A 707 40.52 -12.68 -23.93
CA CYS A 707 39.29 -12.97 -24.70
C CYS A 707 38.56 -11.70 -25.12
N ALA A 708 38.66 -10.62 -24.35
CA ALA A 708 38.17 -9.31 -24.76
C ALA A 708 38.98 -8.76 -25.96
N ASP A 709 40.31 -8.83 -25.91
CA ASP A 709 41.20 -8.39 -27.00
C ASP A 709 41.06 -9.25 -28.27
N GLU A 710 40.87 -10.57 -28.12
CA GLU A 710 40.63 -11.50 -29.24
C GLU A 710 39.16 -11.50 -29.72
N ASN A 711 38.27 -10.72 -29.07
CA ASN A 711 36.82 -10.67 -29.26
C ASN A 711 36.16 -12.08 -29.31
N LYS A 712 36.56 -12.94 -28.38
CA LYS A 712 36.10 -14.34 -28.27
C LYS A 712 34.86 -14.44 -27.40
N HIS A 713 33.72 -14.62 -28.06
CA HIS A 713 32.44 -15.01 -27.46
C HIS A 713 32.33 -16.53 -27.44
N ASP A 714 31.66 -17.12 -26.44
CA ASP A 714 31.32 -18.55 -26.48
C ASP A 714 30.29 -18.78 -27.62
N ALA A 715 30.40 -19.90 -28.34
CA ALA A 715 29.57 -20.18 -29.51
C ALA A 715 28.07 -20.32 -29.17
N ASP A 716 27.76 -20.63 -27.91
CA ASP A 716 26.39 -20.72 -27.37
C ASP A 716 25.90 -19.41 -26.72
N SER A 717 26.72 -18.35 -26.68
CA SER A 717 26.38 -17.10 -26.00
C SER A 717 25.56 -16.13 -26.85
N LYS A 718 24.48 -15.58 -26.28
CA LYS A 718 23.66 -14.51 -26.89
C LYS A 718 24.34 -13.14 -26.73
N HIS A 719 25.58 -13.01 -27.16
CA HIS A 719 26.38 -11.79 -27.00
C HIS A 719 26.73 -11.19 -28.37
N GLU A 720 26.24 -9.98 -28.66
CA GLU A 720 26.57 -9.29 -29.91
C GLU A 720 27.92 -8.57 -29.80
N ALA A 721 28.68 -8.56 -30.90
CA ALA A 721 30.08 -8.16 -30.89
C ALA A 721 30.33 -6.64 -30.73
N ASP A 722 29.28 -5.82 -30.75
CA ASP A 722 29.31 -4.36 -30.58
C ASP A 722 28.88 -3.90 -29.17
N HIS A 723 28.48 -4.83 -28.31
CA HIS A 723 28.17 -4.55 -26.91
C HIS A 723 29.37 -3.94 -26.16
N LYS A 724 29.10 -3.01 -25.24
CA LYS A 724 30.14 -2.28 -24.51
C LYS A 724 30.62 -3.07 -23.29
N MET A 725 31.90 -3.42 -23.30
CA MET A 725 32.57 -4.08 -22.18
C MET A 725 33.21 -3.05 -21.23
N LEU A 726 33.01 -3.23 -19.92
CA LEU A 726 33.63 -2.46 -18.84
C LEU A 726 34.87 -3.18 -18.30
N ARG A 727 36.05 -2.56 -18.41
CA ARG A 727 37.31 -3.08 -17.86
C ARG A 727 37.44 -2.76 -16.37
N ILE A 728 37.54 -3.80 -15.56
CA ILE A 728 37.75 -3.80 -14.11
C ILE A 728 39.17 -4.33 -13.87
N ASN A 729 40.05 -3.55 -13.22
CA ASN A 729 41.47 -3.91 -13.15
C ASN A 729 41.83 -4.67 -11.87
N ALA A 730 41.04 -4.49 -10.81
CA ALA A 730 41.16 -5.17 -9.53
C ALA A 730 39.76 -5.43 -8.94
N PRO A 731 39.55 -6.45 -8.07
CA PRO A 731 38.25 -6.71 -7.44
C PRO A 731 37.66 -5.52 -6.68
N ASP A 732 38.51 -4.64 -6.13
CA ASP A 732 38.08 -3.44 -5.40
C ASP A 732 37.66 -2.29 -6.35
N ASP A 733 37.98 -2.34 -7.65
CA ASP A 733 37.46 -1.37 -8.64
C ASP A 733 35.93 -1.52 -8.86
N GLU A 734 35.31 -2.63 -8.46
CA GLU A 734 33.86 -2.86 -8.63
C GLU A 734 33.01 -1.82 -7.90
N ASP A 735 33.49 -1.29 -6.77
CA ASP A 735 32.83 -0.22 -6.00
C ASP A 735 32.86 1.13 -6.74
N LYS A 736 33.90 1.37 -7.54
CA LYS A 736 34.10 2.61 -8.31
C LYS A 736 33.11 2.74 -9.47
N TYR A 737 32.59 1.62 -9.96
CA TYR A 737 31.62 1.55 -11.06
C TYR A 737 30.20 1.19 -10.60
N GLY A 738 29.96 1.06 -9.28
CA GLY A 738 28.66 0.69 -8.73
C GLY A 738 28.21 -0.74 -9.09
N LEU A 739 29.14 -1.64 -9.42
CA LEU A 739 28.80 -3.01 -9.83
C LEU A 739 28.33 -3.86 -8.65
N LYS A 740 28.87 -3.66 -7.44
CA LYS A 740 28.33 -4.33 -6.24
C LYS A 740 26.88 -3.93 -5.95
N ASP A 741 26.52 -2.67 -6.21
CA ASP A 741 25.13 -2.16 -6.08
C ASP A 741 24.18 -2.65 -7.18
N LYS A 742 24.70 -3.20 -8.29
CA LYS A 742 23.89 -3.91 -9.30
C LYS A 742 23.62 -5.37 -8.93
N ILE A 743 24.51 -6.02 -8.18
CA ILE A 743 24.37 -7.41 -7.74
C ILE A 743 23.48 -7.51 -6.48
N GLU A 744 23.41 -6.47 -5.65
CA GLU A 744 22.37 -6.36 -4.62
C GLU A 744 21.02 -5.95 -5.25
N GLY A 745 20.24 -6.96 -5.62
CA GLY A 745 18.91 -6.76 -6.17
C GLY A 745 17.93 -6.09 -5.19
N ASN A 746 16.72 -5.83 -5.67
CA ASN A 746 15.68 -5.17 -4.89
C ASN A 746 15.21 -6.02 -3.68
N GLU A 747 15.64 -7.27 -3.54
CA GLU A 747 15.28 -8.13 -2.43
C GLU A 747 15.81 -7.66 -1.07
N ASN A 748 16.87 -6.83 -1.04
CA ASN A 748 17.40 -6.22 0.19
C ASN A 748 16.73 -4.88 0.55
N LYS A 749 15.89 -4.32 -0.33
CA LYS A 749 15.34 -2.96 -0.21
C LYS A 749 13.93 -2.96 0.39
N ILE A 750 13.67 -2.04 1.31
CA ILE A 750 12.39 -1.87 2.01
C ILE A 750 12.17 -0.41 2.43
N THR A 751 10.96 0.10 2.23
CA THR A 751 10.55 1.42 2.72
C THR A 751 9.84 1.28 4.07
N LEU A 752 10.32 2.01 5.08
CA LEU A 752 9.85 1.96 6.46
C LEU A 752 9.41 3.33 6.96
N GLY A 753 8.29 3.37 7.67
CA GLY A 753 7.74 4.57 8.30
C GLY A 753 7.62 4.41 9.80
N LEU A 754 8.17 5.34 10.58
CA LEU A 754 7.76 5.53 11.97
C LEU A 754 6.66 6.59 12.03
N ARG A 755 5.50 6.23 12.59
CA ARG A 755 4.41 7.14 12.96
C ARG A 755 4.33 7.20 14.48
N VAL A 756 4.25 8.40 15.04
CA VAL A 756 4.14 8.65 16.49
C VAL A 756 2.92 9.51 16.75
N TYR A 757 1.93 8.92 17.42
CA TYR A 757 0.68 9.57 17.80
C TYR A 757 0.79 10.07 19.22
N THR A 758 0.50 11.36 19.43
CA THR A 758 0.60 12.06 20.72
C THR A 758 -0.59 12.98 20.91
N LYS A 759 -0.83 13.48 22.14
CA LYS A 759 -1.80 14.56 22.34
C LYS A 759 -1.31 15.85 21.68
N ARG A 760 -2.24 16.63 21.14
CA ARG A 760 -1.98 17.82 20.32
C ARG A 760 -1.27 18.96 21.08
N ASP A 761 -1.27 18.93 22.41
CA ASP A 761 -0.49 19.83 23.27
C ASP A 761 0.94 19.34 23.55
N SER A 762 1.33 18.18 23.03
CA SER A 762 2.68 17.60 23.10
C SER A 762 3.08 16.88 21.79
N PRO A 763 3.09 17.56 20.63
CA PRO A 763 3.40 16.94 19.36
C PRO A 763 4.83 16.37 19.33
N ALA A 764 4.95 15.09 18.97
CA ALA A 764 6.25 14.46 18.74
C ALA A 764 7.00 15.09 17.55
N THR A 765 8.32 15.25 17.67
CA THR A 765 9.20 15.57 16.52
C THR A 765 9.99 14.32 16.17
N VAL A 766 9.80 13.77 14.96
CA VAL A 766 10.41 12.51 14.52
C VAL A 766 11.58 12.77 13.56
N LYS A 767 12.63 11.95 13.63
CA LYS A 767 13.78 11.94 12.72
C LYS A 767 14.24 10.50 12.46
N GLY A 768 14.71 10.23 11.26
CA GLY A 768 15.23 8.92 10.86
C GLY A 768 16.75 8.93 10.79
N GLN A 769 17.40 7.82 11.15
CA GLN A 769 18.83 7.63 10.93
C GLN A 769 19.11 6.21 10.44
N LEU A 770 19.59 6.12 9.20
CA LEU A 770 20.25 4.94 8.68
C LEU A 770 21.66 4.85 9.27
N ARG A 771 22.11 3.62 9.54
CA ARG A 771 23.51 3.36 9.88
C ARG A 771 24.33 3.40 8.60
N HIS A 772 24.96 4.54 8.30
CA HIS A 772 25.93 4.66 7.21
C HIS A 772 27.25 3.93 7.53
N GLY A 773 27.89 3.45 6.47
CA GLY A 773 29.22 2.87 6.50
C GLY A 773 29.22 1.35 6.53
N THR A 774 30.24 0.79 5.88
CA THR A 774 30.56 -0.65 5.82
C THR A 774 30.24 -1.32 7.14
N LEU A 775 29.46 -2.42 7.06
CA LEU A 775 29.19 -3.34 8.16
C LEU A 775 30.33 -3.30 9.18
N LEU A 776 30.02 -2.90 10.42
CA LEU A 776 30.87 -3.22 11.56
C LEU A 776 30.87 -4.75 11.68
N ARG A 777 31.71 -5.40 10.87
CA ARG A 777 32.27 -6.72 11.11
C ARG A 777 33.11 -6.57 12.37
N TRP A 778 32.42 -6.54 13.52
CA TRP A 778 33.05 -6.70 14.81
C TRP A 778 33.87 -7.98 14.72
N THR A 779 35.20 -7.83 14.66
CA THR A 779 36.08 -8.98 14.75
C THR A 779 35.80 -9.67 16.08
N LYS A 780 36.08 -10.97 16.19
CA LYS A 780 35.82 -11.74 17.43
C LYS A 780 36.34 -10.97 18.66
N LYS A 781 37.58 -10.48 18.54
CA LYS A 781 38.27 -9.59 19.48
C LYS A 781 37.48 -8.33 19.89
N GLN A 782 36.87 -7.62 18.96
CA GLN A 782 36.06 -6.42 19.26
C GLN A 782 34.68 -6.75 19.87
N LYS A 783 34.14 -7.96 19.66
CA LYS A 783 32.99 -8.44 20.44
C LYS A 783 33.43 -8.73 21.87
N ASP A 784 34.52 -9.47 22.04
CA ASP A 784 35.03 -9.88 23.35
C ASP A 784 35.41 -8.67 24.22
N GLU A 785 36.04 -7.64 23.66
CA GLU A 785 36.38 -6.36 24.32
C GLU A 785 35.15 -5.53 24.77
N LYS A 786 33.93 -5.81 24.26
CA LYS A 786 32.68 -5.16 24.69
C LYS A 786 31.71 -6.07 25.44
N VAL A 787 31.93 -7.39 25.41
CA VAL A 787 31.14 -8.38 26.16
C VAL A 787 31.72 -8.62 27.56
N GLY A 788 32.93 -8.14 27.84
CA GLY A 788 33.56 -8.11 29.17
C GLY A 788 32.82 -7.25 30.19
N ASP A 789 31.70 -7.77 30.70
CA ASP A 789 31.15 -7.58 32.06
C ASP A 789 29.86 -8.41 32.30
N ASN A 790 29.29 -9.06 31.28
CA ASN A 790 28.16 -9.99 31.46
C ASN A 790 28.66 -11.40 31.80
N ALA A 791 28.82 -11.67 33.10
CA ALA A 791 29.01 -13.02 33.61
C ALA A 791 27.80 -13.91 33.22
N PRO A 792 28.02 -15.17 32.80
CA PRO A 792 26.92 -16.07 32.46
C PRO A 792 26.14 -16.43 33.74
N VAL A 793 24.84 -16.16 33.74
CA VAL A 793 23.93 -16.73 34.73
C VAL A 793 23.83 -18.23 34.44
N THR A 794 24.48 -19.03 35.27
CA THR A 794 24.35 -20.49 35.24
C THR A 794 22.91 -20.87 35.55
N VAL A 795 22.20 -21.42 34.56
CA VAL A 795 20.94 -22.12 34.80
C VAL A 795 21.29 -23.45 35.48
N THR A 796 20.93 -23.57 36.75
CA THR A 796 20.86 -24.86 37.44
C THR A 796 19.43 -25.39 37.35
N GLU A 797 19.33 -26.68 37.00
CA GLU A 797 18.15 -27.54 36.77
C GLU A 797 16.77 -27.06 37.31
#